data_AF-A0A9E0D9F3-F1
#
_entry.id   AF-A0A9E0D9F3-F1
#
_cell.length_a   1.000
_cell.length_b   1.000
_cell.length_c   1.000
_cell.angle_alpha   90.00
_cell.angle_beta   90.00
_cell.angle_gamma   90.00
#
_symmetry.space_group_name_H-M   'P 1'
#
loop_
_entity.id
_entity.type
_entity.pdbx_description
1 polymer ?
#
loop_
_entity_poly.entity_id
_entity_poly.type
_entity_poly.pdbx_seq_one_letter_code
_entity_poly.pdbx_strand_id
1 'polypeptide(L)'
;MRLKSSDPMQITADATRQVNLTFLGILGLLLALALWLTLSAQPLQAQEQPQPGHPPSQTDFLAPLSNITQVSGGSSHTCALTSAGGVKCWGWNESGQIGDGTTKTERPTPVDVTGLGSGVTAIAAGGYFSCALTTTGGVKCWGMNSQGQLGDGTTTSRSAPVDVTGLTSGVTAIAAGGYHTCALTTGGGVKCWGENFQGQLGDNTTTPKTTPVDVTGLTSGVTAIAAGYFHTCALTSAGGVKCWGYNANGTLGDNTTTNRLTPTDVVGMSSGVAAIAAGYYHTCALITGGGVKCWGDNFGGQLGDGTTTDRLTPVDVIGMSSGVTAIDTGNFHTCTLTMAGGVKCWGYNSRGQVGDGTETRKSSPVDVTGLGSGVAAIGIDGDHACAVTTTGEVKCWGNNAYGQLGDNTGGAKLTPVDVMGLNSGAVTIEASGHNGYTCVLTTGGGVKCWGDGLLTPTDKVGLSNDLAAVAAGDAHTCILGNGGFVKCWGKNDHGQLGDGTTDYYKSNPVDVTGLSSGVLAIAAGDGSYTYDSSSPGTHTCALTAAGGVKCWGNNGSGQLGDGSTTDKNTPVDVTGLSSGITAIAVGGNHTCALTAAGGVKCWGNNWEGQLGDGTSSTRNTPVDVSGLGSGVTAISAGTWHTCALTIGGGVKCWGDISGGGLTPKDVVGLSSGVAAIDAGDSFTCAVTTGGGAKCWGANYFAQLGDGTKESKSTPTDVVGLSSGVAAIAAGVYHACALTTSGGAKCWGSAGDGQLGDGTAWRLTPVAVVVERVLDHLLFLPGLQR
;
A
#
# COMPACT_ATOMS: atom_id res chain seq x y z
N MET A 1 -1.07 -70.68 53.62
CA MET A 1 -2.18 -70.43 54.56
C MET A 1 -2.17 -68.95 54.94
N ARG A 2 -3.36 -68.33 54.94
CA ARG A 2 -3.79 -67.04 55.55
C ARG A 2 -3.05 -66.67 56.86
N LEU A 3 -2.92 -65.43 57.37
CA LEU A 3 -3.61 -64.13 57.25
C LEU A 3 -2.81 -63.04 58.03
N LYS A 4 -2.99 -61.75 57.66
CA LYS A 4 -2.99 -60.48 58.45
C LYS A 4 -1.72 -59.80 59.04
N SER A 5 -1.77 -58.46 58.83
CA SER A 5 -1.32 -57.27 59.62
C SER A 5 0.16 -56.88 59.77
N SER A 6 0.51 -55.79 59.07
CA SER A 6 1.26 -54.56 59.46
C SER A 6 2.44 -54.63 60.46
N ASP A 7 3.65 -54.52 59.88
CA ASP A 7 4.79 -53.61 60.14
C ASP A 7 5.42 -53.43 61.55
N PRO A 8 6.72 -52.99 61.69
CA PRO A 8 7.78 -52.82 60.66
C PRO A 8 9.24 -53.19 61.08
N MET A 9 10.12 -53.04 60.09
CA MET A 9 11.52 -52.53 60.15
C MET A 9 12.69 -53.45 60.57
N GLN A 10 13.59 -53.74 59.62
CA GLN A 10 14.97 -53.20 59.66
C GLN A 10 15.75 -53.40 58.33
N ILE A 11 16.75 -52.54 58.20
CA ILE A 11 17.56 -52.14 57.03
C ILE A 11 18.76 -53.09 56.83
N THR A 12 19.16 -53.38 55.58
CA THR A 12 20.58 -53.64 55.24
C THR A 12 20.98 -53.16 53.83
N ALA A 13 22.22 -52.66 53.81
CA ALA A 13 23.13 -52.21 52.77
C ALA A 13 23.01 -52.73 51.31
N ASP A 14 22.89 -51.80 50.35
CA ASP A 14 23.41 -51.95 48.97
C ASP A 14 23.64 -50.56 48.29
N ALA A 15 24.47 -49.71 48.89
CA ALA A 15 24.66 -48.32 48.44
C ALA A 15 25.91 -48.09 47.53
N THR A 16 26.65 -49.13 47.16
CA THR A 16 27.87 -48.98 46.33
C THR A 16 27.75 -49.59 44.93
N ARG A 17 26.60 -50.19 44.60
CA ARG A 17 26.31 -50.75 43.27
C ARG A 17 25.39 -49.87 42.40
N GLN A 18 24.66 -48.92 42.98
CA GLN A 18 23.75 -48.02 42.25
C GLN A 18 24.39 -46.78 41.64
N VAL A 19 25.62 -46.40 42.04
CA VAL A 19 26.25 -45.17 41.55
C VAL A 19 26.95 -45.37 40.18
N ASN A 20 27.35 -46.61 39.85
CA ASN A 20 27.92 -46.92 38.52
C ASN A 20 26.87 -47.27 37.45
N LEU A 21 25.64 -47.62 37.83
CA LEU A 21 24.55 -47.91 36.89
C LEU A 21 23.74 -46.65 36.52
N THR A 22 23.74 -45.63 37.37
CA THR A 22 23.10 -44.33 37.07
C THR A 22 24.00 -43.43 36.20
N PHE A 23 25.33 -43.51 36.32
CA PHE A 23 26.24 -42.78 35.43
C PHE A 23 26.32 -43.36 34.01
N LEU A 24 26.27 -44.69 33.85
CA LEU A 24 26.19 -45.33 32.52
C LEU A 24 24.81 -45.14 31.85
N GLY A 25 23.73 -45.06 32.63
CA GLY A 25 22.38 -44.76 32.11
C GLY A 25 22.24 -43.32 31.64
N ILE A 26 22.84 -42.35 32.34
CA ILE A 26 22.78 -40.92 31.98
C ILE A 26 23.73 -40.61 30.82
N LEU A 27 24.91 -41.24 30.74
CA LEU A 27 25.80 -41.12 29.58
C LEU A 27 25.21 -41.81 28.34
N GLY A 28 24.49 -42.93 28.52
CA GLY A 28 23.73 -43.60 27.47
C GLY A 28 22.53 -42.79 26.97
N LEU A 29 21.80 -42.10 27.86
CA LEU A 29 20.74 -41.18 27.47
C LEU A 29 21.28 -39.92 26.78
N LEU A 30 22.43 -39.38 27.22
CA LEU A 30 23.05 -38.21 26.60
C LEU A 30 23.72 -38.53 25.26
N LEU A 31 24.30 -39.73 25.08
CA LEU A 31 24.75 -40.20 23.76
C LEU A 31 23.58 -40.56 22.84
N ALA A 32 22.46 -41.08 23.36
CA ALA A 32 21.25 -41.31 22.57
C ALA A 32 20.57 -40.00 22.16
N LEU A 33 20.59 -38.97 23.02
CA LEU A 33 20.12 -37.62 22.70
C LEU A 33 21.06 -36.90 21.72
N ALA A 34 22.37 -37.10 21.83
CA ALA A 34 23.37 -36.55 20.90
C ALA A 34 23.40 -37.29 19.54
N LEU A 35 23.16 -38.61 19.49
CA LEU A 35 22.93 -39.34 18.24
C LEU A 35 21.57 -38.98 17.62
N TRP A 36 20.53 -38.69 18.40
CA TRP A 36 19.27 -38.14 17.88
C TRP A 36 19.41 -36.71 17.34
N LEU A 37 20.24 -35.88 17.97
CA LEU A 37 20.50 -34.51 17.53
C LEU A 37 21.53 -34.42 16.38
N THR A 38 22.25 -35.49 16.05
CA THR A 38 23.21 -35.53 14.92
C THR A 38 22.79 -36.43 13.76
N LEU A 39 21.79 -37.31 13.92
CA LEU A 39 21.11 -38.00 12.82
C LEU A 39 19.80 -37.33 12.36
N SER A 40 19.39 -36.19 12.94
CA SER A 40 18.24 -35.40 12.47
C SER A 40 18.61 -34.14 11.69
N ALA A 41 19.89 -33.92 11.41
CA ALA A 41 20.39 -32.78 10.64
C ALA A 41 20.91 -33.21 9.26
N GLN A 42 20.01 -33.72 8.41
CA GLN A 42 20.11 -33.58 6.96
C GLN A 42 18.83 -32.88 6.49
N PRO A 43 18.94 -32.00 5.48
CA PRO A 43 17.83 -31.13 5.08
C PRO A 43 16.66 -32.01 4.67
N LEU A 44 15.52 -31.84 5.33
CA LEU A 44 14.24 -32.20 4.75
C LEU A 44 14.09 -31.35 3.49
N GLN A 45 14.56 -31.87 2.36
CA GLN A 45 13.85 -31.68 1.11
C GLN A 45 12.47 -32.27 1.35
N ALA A 46 11.54 -31.42 1.76
CA ALA A 46 10.14 -31.69 1.51
C ALA A 46 10.05 -31.89 0.00
N GLN A 47 9.87 -33.14 -0.44
CA GLN A 47 9.26 -33.36 -1.75
C GLN A 47 7.82 -32.87 -1.61
N GLU A 48 7.60 -31.61 -1.98
CA GLU A 48 6.29 -31.14 -2.37
C GLU A 48 5.80 -32.04 -3.51
N GLN A 49 4.89 -32.96 -3.20
CA GLN A 49 3.91 -33.37 -4.18
C GLN A 49 3.10 -32.11 -4.52
N PRO A 50 2.94 -31.73 -5.80
CA PRO A 50 2.20 -30.53 -6.16
C PRO A 50 0.74 -30.67 -5.71
N GLN A 51 0.36 -29.92 -4.67
CA GLN A 51 -1.03 -29.71 -4.29
C GLN A 51 -1.70 -28.89 -5.42
N PRO A 52 -2.84 -29.32 -5.99
CA PRO A 52 -3.52 -28.53 -7.02
C PRO A 52 -4.27 -27.35 -6.39
N GLY A 53 -3.92 -26.13 -6.80
CA GLY A 53 -4.85 -24.99 -6.89
C GLY A 53 -5.43 -24.45 -5.59
N HIS A 54 -4.60 -23.88 -4.72
CA HIS A 54 -5.02 -22.69 -3.97
C HIS A 54 -4.83 -21.49 -4.94
N PRO A 55 -5.82 -20.62 -5.19
CA PRO A 55 -5.49 -19.26 -5.63
C PRO A 55 -4.48 -18.71 -4.60
N PRO A 56 -3.46 -17.92 -5.00
CA PRO A 56 -2.48 -17.43 -4.04
C PRO A 56 -3.25 -16.83 -2.85
N SER A 57 -2.95 -17.32 -1.64
CA SER A 57 -3.35 -16.63 -0.42
C SER A 57 -2.95 -15.17 -0.61
N GLN A 58 -3.90 -14.24 -0.51
CA GLN A 58 -3.68 -12.80 -0.67
C GLN A 58 -2.38 -12.39 0.03
N THR A 59 -1.28 -12.31 -0.72
CA THR A 59 -0.07 -11.62 -0.30
C THR A 59 -0.35 -10.17 -0.59
N ASP A 60 -0.56 -9.40 0.48
CA ASP A 60 -0.53 -7.93 0.52
C ASP A 60 0.17 -7.31 -0.71
N PHE A 61 -0.62 -6.92 -1.71
CA PHE A 61 -0.12 -6.18 -2.88
C PHE A 61 0.03 -4.72 -2.48
N LEU A 62 1.19 -4.41 -1.90
CA LEU A 62 1.57 -3.07 -1.52
C LEU A 62 2.51 -2.53 -2.62
N ALA A 63 2.05 -1.53 -3.37
CA ALA A 63 2.83 -0.88 -4.42
C ALA A 63 3.77 0.18 -3.83
N PRO A 64 4.95 0.46 -4.41
CA PRO A 64 5.81 1.53 -3.94
C PRO A 64 5.15 2.92 -3.98
N LEU A 65 5.42 3.75 -2.97
CA LEU A 65 4.96 5.14 -2.90
C LEU A 65 5.56 5.91 -4.07
N SER A 66 4.74 6.60 -4.86
CA SER A 66 5.16 7.28 -6.10
C SER A 66 4.79 8.77 -6.11
N ASN A 67 5.25 9.51 -7.13
CA ASN A 67 5.01 10.95 -7.29
C ASN A 67 5.57 11.82 -6.15
N ILE A 68 6.67 11.39 -5.52
CA ILE A 68 7.33 12.13 -4.45
C ILE A 68 8.43 13.03 -5.01
N THR A 69 8.55 14.24 -4.45
CA THR A 69 9.57 15.22 -4.82
C THR A 69 10.55 15.52 -3.69
N GLN A 70 10.14 15.31 -2.43
CA GLN A 70 10.98 15.49 -1.26
C GLN A 70 10.63 14.44 -0.20
N VAL A 71 11.62 13.98 0.55
CA VAL A 71 11.46 13.20 1.78
C VAL A 71 12.23 13.86 2.91
N SER A 72 11.71 13.77 4.13
CA SER A 72 12.36 14.27 5.34
C SER A 72 12.10 13.28 6.47
N GLY A 73 13.16 12.78 7.09
CA GLY A 73 13.05 11.99 8.32
C GLY A 73 12.90 12.91 9.54
N GLY A 74 12.32 12.38 10.62
CA GLY A 74 12.57 12.77 12.01
C GLY A 74 13.30 11.64 12.74
N SER A 75 13.35 11.65 14.09
CA SER A 75 14.07 10.59 14.84
C SER A 75 13.53 9.18 14.58
N SER A 76 12.21 9.06 14.41
CA SER A 76 11.47 7.78 14.31
C SER A 76 10.25 7.88 13.40
N HIS A 77 10.17 8.89 12.55
CA HIS A 77 9.09 9.08 11.58
C HIS A 77 9.66 9.64 10.28
N THR A 78 8.89 9.58 9.21
CA THR A 78 9.28 10.11 7.90
C THR A 78 8.09 10.80 7.28
N CYS A 79 8.34 11.90 6.58
CA CYS A 79 7.35 12.60 5.78
C CYS A 79 7.83 12.73 4.33
N ALA A 80 6.88 12.74 3.39
CA ALA A 80 7.11 12.89 1.97
C ALA A 80 6.20 13.99 1.39
N LEU A 81 6.76 14.80 0.49
CA LEU A 81 6.05 15.80 -0.29
C LEU A 81 5.74 15.22 -1.66
N THR A 82 4.48 15.25 -2.06
CA THR A 82 4.05 14.83 -3.40
C THR A 82 4.29 15.94 -4.42
N SER A 83 4.38 15.58 -5.71
CA SER A 83 4.45 16.53 -6.82
C SER A 83 3.22 17.43 -6.94
N ALA A 84 2.08 17.02 -6.36
CA ALA A 84 0.86 17.82 -6.24
C ALA A 84 0.88 18.80 -5.05
N GLY A 85 1.96 18.80 -4.26
CA GLY A 85 2.11 19.64 -3.07
C GLY A 85 1.37 19.13 -1.84
N GLY A 86 1.02 17.84 -1.79
CA GLY A 86 0.43 17.18 -0.63
C GLY A 86 1.48 16.53 0.26
N VAL A 87 1.17 16.29 1.53
CA VAL A 87 2.10 15.71 2.51
C VAL A 87 1.57 14.37 3.04
N LYS A 88 2.43 13.35 3.01
CA LYS A 88 2.20 12.06 3.65
C LYS A 88 3.27 11.82 4.72
N CYS A 89 2.91 11.26 5.88
CA CYS A 89 3.85 10.91 6.94
C CYS A 89 3.61 9.50 7.48
N TRP A 90 4.64 8.85 8.01
CA TRP A 90 4.57 7.52 8.63
C TRP A 90 5.65 7.32 9.72
N GLY A 91 5.56 6.23 10.46
CA GLY A 91 6.41 5.88 11.59
C GLY A 91 5.75 6.15 12.94
N TRP A 92 6.55 6.53 13.92
CA TRP A 92 6.11 6.77 15.31
C TRP A 92 5.14 7.94 15.42
N ASN A 93 4.05 7.80 16.21
CA ASN A 93 2.99 8.83 16.32
C ASN A 93 2.51 9.11 17.76
N GLU A 94 3.31 8.84 18.79
CA GLU A 94 2.85 9.08 20.17
C GLU A 94 2.62 10.58 20.48
N SER A 95 3.33 11.47 19.80
CA SER A 95 3.22 12.92 19.96
C SER A 95 2.38 13.60 18.87
N GLY A 96 1.83 12.83 17.92
CA GLY A 96 1.05 13.36 16.81
C GLY A 96 1.89 13.85 15.62
N GLN A 97 3.18 13.48 15.56
CA GLN A 97 4.12 13.93 14.50
C GLN A 97 3.77 13.46 13.08
N ILE A 98 2.83 12.52 12.95
CA ILE A 98 2.28 12.13 11.66
C ILE A 98 1.28 13.16 11.13
N GLY A 99 0.53 13.85 12.00
CA GLY A 99 -0.37 14.92 11.56
C GLY A 99 -1.72 14.46 11.00
N ASP A 100 -2.09 13.20 11.21
CA ASP A 100 -3.36 12.59 10.76
C ASP A 100 -4.54 12.82 11.74
N GLY A 101 -4.36 13.70 12.72
CA GLY A 101 -5.35 13.98 13.77
C GLY A 101 -5.32 12.98 14.93
N THR A 102 -4.55 11.89 14.85
CA THR A 102 -4.50 10.84 15.87
C THR A 102 -3.23 10.89 16.74
N THR A 103 -3.22 10.13 17.83
CA THR A 103 -2.03 9.89 18.68
C THR A 103 -2.00 8.42 19.11
N LYS A 104 -0.84 7.94 19.60
CA LYS A 104 -0.63 6.63 20.28
C LYS A 104 -0.70 5.36 19.43
N THR A 105 -0.61 5.48 18.11
CA THR A 105 -0.49 4.33 17.20
C THR A 105 0.51 4.66 16.11
N GLU A 106 1.56 3.87 15.97
CA GLU A 106 2.50 4.01 14.85
C GLU A 106 1.80 3.78 13.51
N ARG A 107 2.42 4.27 12.44
CA ARG A 107 1.96 4.14 11.07
C ARG A 107 3.06 3.43 10.28
N PRO A 108 3.00 2.10 10.11
CA PRO A 108 4.02 1.39 9.35
C PRO A 108 3.92 1.63 7.83
N THR A 109 2.98 2.48 7.40
CA THR A 109 2.75 2.91 6.02
C THR A 109 2.44 4.42 5.94
N PRO A 110 2.78 5.12 4.84
CA PRO A 110 2.44 6.52 4.58
C PRO A 110 0.94 6.82 4.72
N VAL A 111 0.59 7.82 5.52
CA VAL A 111 -0.79 8.35 5.64
C VAL A 111 -0.82 9.85 5.35
N ASP A 112 -1.97 10.36 4.90
CA ASP A 112 -2.13 11.78 4.59
C ASP A 112 -2.14 12.67 5.84
N VAL A 113 -1.46 13.82 5.73
CA VAL A 113 -1.48 14.84 6.78
C VAL A 113 -2.77 15.68 6.66
N THR A 114 -3.46 15.84 7.78
CA THR A 114 -4.77 16.53 7.83
C THR A 114 -4.65 17.97 7.32
N GLY A 115 -5.44 18.30 6.29
CA GLY A 115 -5.51 19.66 5.73
C GLY A 115 -4.31 20.05 4.86
N LEU A 116 -3.39 19.13 4.56
CA LEU A 116 -2.21 19.36 3.69
C LEU A 116 -2.20 18.40 2.49
N GLY A 117 -3.34 18.18 1.85
CA GLY A 117 -3.44 17.40 0.60
C GLY A 117 -2.89 18.12 -0.65
N SER A 118 -2.66 19.44 -0.56
CA SER A 118 -2.02 20.27 -1.59
C SER A 118 -1.48 21.57 -0.96
N GLY A 119 -0.78 22.39 -1.75
CA GLY A 119 -0.38 23.74 -1.32
C GLY A 119 0.87 23.80 -0.44
N VAL A 120 1.69 22.76 -0.41
CA VAL A 120 3.00 22.70 0.26
C VAL A 120 4.12 22.71 -0.76
N THR A 121 5.22 23.42 -0.47
CA THR A 121 6.42 23.53 -1.32
C THR A 121 7.67 22.92 -0.69
N ALA A 122 7.71 22.80 0.64
CA ALA A 122 8.80 22.13 1.33
C ALA A 122 8.31 21.55 2.67
N ILE A 123 8.95 20.47 3.10
CA ILE A 123 8.74 19.85 4.41
C ILE A 123 10.06 19.80 5.19
N ALA A 124 9.96 19.83 6.52
CA ALA A 124 11.06 19.55 7.43
C ALA A 124 10.51 18.80 8.65
N ALA A 125 11.00 17.59 8.88
CA ALA A 125 10.76 16.84 10.11
C ALA A 125 11.91 17.12 11.08
N GLY A 126 11.55 17.32 12.35
CA GLY A 126 12.49 17.43 13.46
C GLY A 126 12.41 16.20 14.34
N GLY A 127 12.99 16.29 15.55
CA GLY A 127 13.15 15.12 16.42
C GLY A 127 11.86 14.30 16.62
N TYR A 128 10.76 14.95 17.03
CA TYR A 128 9.44 14.33 17.27
C TYR A 128 8.27 15.20 16.81
N PHE A 129 8.51 16.02 15.78
CA PHE A 129 7.55 16.96 15.22
C PHE A 129 7.85 17.19 13.73
N SER A 130 6.94 17.83 13.02
CA SER A 130 7.06 18.08 11.59
C SER A 130 6.54 19.46 11.25
N CYS A 131 7.10 20.07 10.20
CA CYS A 131 6.67 21.35 9.66
C CYS A 131 6.57 21.32 8.13
N ALA A 132 5.69 22.15 7.59
CA ALA A 132 5.47 22.34 6.18
C ALA A 132 5.49 23.84 5.83
N LEU A 133 6.15 24.18 4.72
CA LEU A 133 6.13 25.48 4.09
C LEU A 133 5.06 25.48 3.00
N THR A 134 4.08 26.39 3.09
CA THR A 134 3.01 26.50 2.11
C THR A 134 3.44 27.28 0.87
N THR A 135 2.70 27.13 -0.23
CA THR A 135 2.88 27.92 -1.46
C THR A 135 2.69 29.43 -1.26
N THR A 136 1.99 29.83 -0.19
CA THR A 136 1.82 31.24 0.22
C THR A 136 3.00 31.75 1.06
N GLY A 137 4.02 30.92 1.30
CA GLY A 137 5.17 31.23 2.15
C GLY A 137 4.85 31.22 3.64
N GLY A 138 3.79 30.53 4.07
CA GLY A 138 3.43 30.36 5.48
C GLY A 138 3.98 29.05 6.04
N VAL A 139 4.12 28.96 7.37
CA VAL A 139 4.64 27.76 8.03
C VAL A 139 3.57 27.14 8.92
N LYS A 140 3.36 25.83 8.76
CA LYS A 140 2.52 25.02 9.65
C LYS A 140 3.36 23.93 10.29
N CYS A 141 3.17 23.67 11.59
CA CYS A 141 3.88 22.63 12.33
C CYS A 141 2.92 21.75 13.14
N TRP A 142 3.30 20.51 13.42
CA TRP A 142 2.55 19.55 14.25
C TRP A 142 3.48 18.56 14.93
N GLY A 143 2.96 17.82 15.91
CA GLY A 143 3.69 16.86 16.74
C GLY A 143 4.01 17.38 18.13
N MET A 144 5.15 16.96 18.67
CA MET A 144 5.61 17.34 20.01
C MET A 144 5.84 18.85 20.15
N ASN A 145 5.40 19.46 21.25
CA ASN A 145 5.56 20.91 21.48
C ASN A 145 6.08 21.29 22.87
N SER A 146 6.68 20.38 23.64
CA SER A 146 7.05 20.65 25.04
C SER A 146 8.02 21.82 25.27
N GLN A 147 8.76 22.24 24.24
CA GLN A 147 9.70 23.37 24.27
C GLN A 147 9.24 24.56 23.41
N GLY A 148 8.03 24.49 22.83
CA GLY A 148 7.51 25.52 21.93
C GLY A 148 7.96 25.38 20.48
N GLN A 149 8.50 24.23 20.07
CA GLN A 149 9.04 23.97 18.72
C GLN A 149 8.02 24.11 17.58
N LEU A 150 6.71 24.11 17.88
CA LEU A 150 5.67 24.37 16.88
C LEU A 150 5.44 25.86 16.62
N GLY A 151 5.91 26.76 17.49
CA GLY A 151 5.83 28.21 17.25
C GLY A 151 4.41 28.80 17.35
N ASP A 152 3.44 28.05 17.87
CA ASP A 152 2.02 28.45 18.00
C ASP A 152 1.73 29.29 19.26
N GLY A 153 2.79 29.74 19.96
CA GLY A 153 2.68 30.48 21.22
C GLY A 153 2.41 29.60 22.43
N THR A 154 2.29 28.28 22.27
CA THR A 154 2.01 27.33 23.35
C THR A 154 3.14 26.32 23.53
N THR A 155 3.00 25.42 24.51
CA THR A 155 3.83 24.22 24.69
C THR A 155 3.03 22.93 24.53
N THR A 156 1.84 23.02 23.93
CA THR A 156 0.91 21.90 23.78
C THR A 156 1.13 21.19 22.46
N SER A 157 1.38 19.88 22.50
CA SER A 157 1.53 19.05 21.29
C SER A 157 0.26 19.06 20.44
N ARG A 158 0.41 18.93 19.11
CA ARG A 158 -0.70 18.98 18.15
C ARG A 158 -0.67 17.74 17.25
N SER A 159 -1.77 17.01 17.16
CA SER A 159 -1.89 15.86 16.23
C SER A 159 -2.27 16.26 14.80
N ALA A 160 -2.46 17.55 14.54
CA ALA A 160 -2.75 18.10 13.21
C ALA A 160 -1.97 19.43 13.03
N PRO A 161 -1.67 19.83 11.77
CA PRO A 161 -0.95 21.08 11.47
C PRO A 161 -1.58 22.32 12.09
N VAL A 162 -0.77 23.14 12.77
CA VAL A 162 -1.13 24.47 13.28
C VAL A 162 -0.23 25.55 12.68
N ASP A 163 -0.75 26.76 12.49
CA ASP A 163 0.03 27.89 11.98
C ASP A 163 1.06 28.38 12.98
N VAL A 164 2.26 28.70 12.48
CA VAL A 164 3.31 29.36 13.26
C VAL A 164 2.96 30.84 13.44
N THR A 165 3.04 31.33 14.68
CA THR A 165 2.67 32.71 15.03
C THR A 165 3.52 33.72 14.26
N GLY A 166 2.86 34.58 13.48
CA GLY A 166 3.52 35.66 12.73
C GLY A 166 4.22 35.23 11.44
N LEU A 167 4.13 33.95 11.04
CA LEU A 167 4.73 33.40 9.81
C LEU A 167 3.69 32.75 8.91
N THR A 168 2.59 33.44 8.62
CA THR A 168 1.57 32.99 7.65
C THR A 168 1.93 33.29 6.19
N SER A 169 2.99 34.07 5.96
CA SER A 169 3.61 34.36 4.67
C SER A 169 5.06 34.83 4.88
N GLY A 170 5.83 34.98 3.80
CA GLY A 170 7.16 35.61 3.85
C GLY A 170 8.32 34.69 4.22
N VAL A 171 8.12 33.37 4.20
CA VAL A 171 9.16 32.34 4.39
C VAL A 171 9.51 31.66 3.06
N THR A 172 10.78 31.33 2.85
CA THR A 172 11.29 30.64 1.65
C THR A 172 11.93 29.29 1.95
N ALA A 173 12.38 29.05 3.18
CA ALA A 173 12.89 27.75 3.62
C ALA A 173 12.65 27.55 5.12
N ILE A 174 12.58 26.28 5.53
CA ILE A 174 12.43 25.86 6.92
C ILE A 174 13.47 24.79 7.25
N ALA A 175 13.96 24.77 8.48
CA ALA A 175 14.82 23.72 9.01
C ALA A 175 14.34 23.37 10.43
N ALA A 176 14.17 22.07 10.69
CA ALA A 176 13.73 21.56 11.98
C ALA A 176 14.89 20.77 12.61
N GLY A 177 15.26 21.14 13.84
CA GLY A 177 16.24 20.42 14.64
C GLY A 177 15.58 19.41 15.58
N GLY A 178 16.29 19.05 16.65
CA GLY A 178 15.78 18.09 17.65
C GLY A 178 14.52 18.61 18.34
N TYR A 179 14.59 19.83 18.87
CA TYR A 179 13.50 20.49 19.60
C TYR A 179 13.38 21.99 19.30
N HIS A 180 13.92 22.46 18.17
CA HIS A 180 13.80 23.84 17.69
C HIS A 180 13.57 23.88 16.18
N THR A 181 13.05 25.00 15.71
CA THR A 181 12.75 25.21 14.29
C THR A 181 13.25 26.57 13.88
N CYS A 182 13.77 26.69 12.66
CA CYS A 182 14.18 27.94 12.06
C CYS A 182 13.53 28.13 10.69
N ALA A 183 13.27 29.38 10.34
CA ALA A 183 12.71 29.80 9.06
C ALA A 183 13.61 30.86 8.42
N LEU A 184 13.85 30.70 7.12
CA LEU A 184 14.48 31.71 6.28
C LEU A 184 13.39 32.57 5.66
N THR A 185 13.47 33.87 5.89
CA THR A 185 12.52 34.85 5.34
C THR A 185 12.87 35.21 3.89
N THR A 186 11.89 35.73 3.14
CA THR A 186 12.09 36.28 1.79
C THR A 186 13.09 37.45 1.75
N GLY A 187 13.28 38.16 2.87
CA GLY A 187 14.30 39.20 3.03
C GLY A 187 15.71 38.68 3.30
N GLY A 188 15.90 37.35 3.37
CA GLY A 188 17.18 36.72 3.68
C GLY A 188 17.57 36.75 5.15
N GLY A 189 16.64 37.08 6.06
CA GLY A 189 16.83 37.00 7.51
C GLY A 189 16.37 35.66 8.09
N VAL A 190 16.89 35.29 9.26
CA VAL A 190 16.59 34.02 9.93
C VAL A 190 15.81 34.26 11.22
N LYS A 191 14.73 33.50 11.40
CA LYS A 191 13.97 33.44 12.67
C LYS A 191 13.99 32.03 13.22
N CYS A 192 14.19 31.86 14.53
CA CYS A 192 14.19 30.55 15.19
C CYS A 192 13.27 30.54 16.42
N TRP A 193 12.76 29.36 16.81
CA TRP A 193 11.95 29.15 18.02
C TRP A 193 12.07 27.71 18.53
N GLY A 194 11.54 27.44 19.72
CA GLY A 194 11.64 26.15 20.42
C GLY A 194 12.68 26.16 21.53
N GLU A 195 13.33 25.01 21.74
CA GLU A 195 14.39 24.81 22.74
C GLU A 195 15.58 25.77 22.52
N ASN A 196 16.18 26.27 23.61
CA ASN A 196 17.34 27.16 23.53
C ASN A 196 18.40 26.92 24.61
N PHE A 197 18.41 25.79 25.31
CA PHE A 197 19.30 25.60 26.47
C PHE A 197 20.80 25.67 26.12
N GLN A 198 21.16 25.48 24.84
CA GLN A 198 22.53 25.55 24.35
C GLN A 198 22.77 26.80 23.47
N GLY A 199 21.79 27.68 23.33
CA GLY A 199 21.85 28.86 22.47
C GLY A 199 21.48 28.60 21.01
N GLN A 200 20.86 27.45 20.67
CA GLN A 200 20.55 27.05 19.29
C GLN A 200 19.60 28.01 18.54
N LEU A 201 18.92 28.93 19.24
CA LEU A 201 18.12 29.98 18.60
C LEU A 201 18.95 31.19 18.13
N GLY A 202 20.18 31.36 18.63
CA GLY A 202 21.07 32.43 18.17
C GLY A 202 20.65 33.86 18.58
N ASP A 203 19.72 33.98 19.53
CA ASP A 203 19.15 35.24 20.02
C ASP A 203 19.92 35.84 21.19
N ASN A 204 21.15 35.36 21.44
CA ASN A 204 21.98 35.73 22.58
C ASN A 204 21.36 35.39 23.94
N THR A 205 20.44 34.43 23.99
CA THR A 205 19.86 33.91 25.23
C THR A 205 20.01 32.38 25.31
N THR A 206 19.59 31.81 26.44
CA THR A 206 19.47 30.34 26.62
C THR A 206 18.05 29.92 26.98
N THR A 207 17.07 30.79 26.75
CA THR A 207 15.68 30.59 27.15
C THR A 207 14.86 30.12 25.96
N PRO A 208 14.11 29.00 26.06
CA PRO A 208 13.21 28.55 25.02
C PRO A 208 12.20 29.62 24.61
N LYS A 209 11.76 29.61 23.35
CA LYS A 209 10.80 30.57 22.79
C LYS A 209 9.64 29.84 22.14
N THR A 210 8.41 30.13 22.53
CA THR A 210 7.19 29.54 21.93
C THR A 210 6.73 30.25 20.67
N THR A 211 7.42 31.33 20.26
CA THR A 211 7.17 32.08 19.03
C THR A 211 8.49 32.41 18.34
N PRO A 212 8.49 32.61 17.00
CA PRO A 212 9.69 32.98 16.24
C PRO A 212 10.40 34.25 16.75
N VAL A 213 11.72 34.16 16.97
CA VAL A 213 12.61 35.29 17.30
C VAL A 213 13.71 35.48 16.25
N ASP A 214 14.18 36.70 16.05
CA ASP A 214 15.26 36.99 15.11
C ASP A 214 16.61 36.47 15.60
N VAL A 215 17.39 35.88 14.69
CA VAL A 215 18.77 35.48 14.97
C VAL A 215 19.69 36.70 14.96
N THR A 216 20.52 36.84 16.00
CA THR A 216 21.40 38.01 16.17
C THR A 216 22.36 38.15 14.99
N GLY A 217 22.31 39.28 14.31
CA GLY A 217 23.22 39.61 13.21
C GLY A 217 22.90 38.93 11.86
N LEU A 218 21.79 38.18 11.76
CA LEU A 218 21.34 37.53 10.52
C LEU A 218 19.92 37.97 10.13
N THR A 219 19.70 39.29 10.07
CA THR A 219 18.42 39.88 9.61
C THR A 219 18.32 39.95 8.08
N SER A 220 19.42 39.73 7.36
CA SER A 220 19.50 39.60 5.90
C SER A 220 20.76 38.83 5.50
N GLY A 221 20.91 38.50 4.21
CA GLY A 221 22.16 37.93 3.66
C GLY A 221 22.33 36.42 3.87
N VAL A 222 21.28 35.69 4.23
CA VAL A 222 21.27 34.22 4.31
C VAL A 222 20.52 33.64 3.10
N THR A 223 21.02 32.52 2.56
CA THR A 223 20.43 31.80 1.41
C THR A 223 20.01 30.38 1.73
N ALA A 224 20.55 29.76 2.78
CA ALA A 224 20.11 28.46 3.27
C ALA A 224 20.35 28.33 4.78
N ILE A 225 19.59 27.45 5.42
CA ILE A 225 19.69 27.14 6.85
C ILE A 225 19.69 25.62 7.04
N ALA A 226 20.40 25.15 8.06
CA ALA A 226 20.37 23.76 8.52
C ALA A 226 20.33 23.73 10.04
N ALA A 227 19.49 22.87 10.60
CA ALA A 227 19.35 22.70 12.05
C ALA A 227 19.74 21.27 12.40
N GLY A 228 20.75 21.10 13.24
CA GLY A 228 21.07 19.83 13.86
C GLY A 228 20.23 19.62 15.10
N TYR A 229 20.57 18.61 15.91
CA TYR A 229 19.76 18.33 17.11
C TYR A 229 19.86 19.46 18.16
N PHE A 230 21.05 20.05 18.32
CA PHE A 230 21.31 21.11 19.33
C PHE A 230 22.07 22.33 18.80
N HIS A 231 22.26 22.45 17.48
CA HIS A 231 22.96 23.56 16.84
C HIS A 231 22.27 23.96 15.54
N THR A 232 22.61 25.15 15.04
CA THR A 232 22.05 25.68 13.80
C THR A 232 23.18 26.31 12.98
N CYS A 233 23.10 26.17 11.67
CA CYS A 233 24.01 26.78 10.72
C CYS A 233 23.25 27.53 9.62
N ALA A 234 23.89 28.57 9.09
CA ALA A 234 23.37 29.38 8.00
C ALA A 234 24.44 29.54 6.90
N LEU A 235 24.02 29.39 5.65
CA LEU A 235 24.80 29.72 4.47
C LEU A 235 24.49 31.16 4.08
N THR A 236 25.53 31.99 4.03
CA THR A 236 25.42 33.39 3.62
C THR A 236 25.40 33.54 2.11
N SER A 237 24.86 34.65 1.60
CA SER A 237 24.88 34.98 0.17
C SER A 237 26.30 35.18 -0.41
N ALA A 238 27.30 35.37 0.45
CA ALA A 238 28.72 35.39 0.08
C ALA A 238 29.32 33.97 -0.09
N GLY A 239 28.53 32.92 0.17
CA GLY A 239 28.96 31.53 0.14
C GLY A 239 29.74 31.08 1.38
N GLY A 240 29.72 31.86 2.46
CA GLY A 240 30.34 31.51 3.74
C GLY A 240 29.36 30.90 4.74
N VAL A 241 29.85 30.16 5.74
CA VAL A 241 29.01 29.45 6.71
C VAL A 241 29.18 30.04 8.12
N LYS A 242 28.06 30.24 8.81
CA LYS A 242 28.02 30.60 10.23
C LYS A 242 27.23 29.55 11.01
N CYS A 243 27.73 29.15 12.18
CA CYS A 243 27.05 28.17 13.05
C CYS A 243 26.94 28.69 14.50
N TRP A 244 25.96 28.21 15.25
CA TRP A 244 25.75 28.54 16.67
C TRP A 244 24.99 27.43 17.41
N GLY A 245 24.93 27.53 18.74
CA GLY A 245 24.35 26.52 19.64
C GLY A 245 25.40 25.67 20.34
N TYR A 246 25.08 24.39 20.54
CA TYR A 246 25.96 23.40 21.16
C TYR A 246 27.26 23.18 20.37
N ASN A 247 28.40 23.01 21.06
CA ASN A 247 29.72 22.86 20.41
C ASN A 247 30.69 21.89 21.13
N ALA A 248 30.26 21.02 22.04
CA ALA A 248 31.22 20.25 22.85
C ALA A 248 32.19 19.37 22.02
N ASN A 249 31.74 18.91 20.85
CA ASN A 249 32.52 18.11 19.90
C ASN A 249 33.06 18.92 18.70
N GLY A 250 33.01 20.26 18.75
CA GLY A 250 33.44 21.12 17.65
C GLY A 250 32.46 21.21 16.48
N THR A 251 31.17 20.93 16.71
CA THR A 251 30.10 20.92 15.70
C THR A 251 29.90 22.25 14.97
N LEU A 252 30.38 23.35 15.57
CA LEU A 252 30.36 24.69 14.98
C LEU A 252 31.56 24.98 14.07
N GLY A 253 32.62 24.15 14.10
CA GLY A 253 33.75 24.29 13.19
C GLY A 253 34.61 25.55 13.42
N ASP A 254 34.47 26.18 14.59
CA ASP A 254 35.16 27.43 14.97
C ASP A 254 36.51 27.21 15.67
N ASN A 255 37.03 25.98 15.60
CA ASN A 255 38.23 25.51 16.31
C ASN A 255 38.14 25.64 17.84
N THR A 256 36.93 25.63 18.39
CA THR A 256 36.68 25.59 19.83
C THR A 256 35.71 24.46 20.18
N THR A 257 35.49 24.27 21.48
CA THR A 257 34.44 23.38 22.02
C THR A 257 33.40 24.14 22.83
N THR A 258 33.35 25.47 22.68
CA THR A 258 32.49 26.35 23.47
C THR A 258 31.22 26.67 22.71
N ASN A 259 30.07 26.51 23.37
CA ASN A 259 28.77 26.87 22.80
C ASN A 259 28.73 28.35 22.39
N ARG A 260 27.97 28.67 21.35
CA ARG A 260 27.80 30.05 20.88
C ARG A 260 26.34 30.44 20.92
N LEU A 261 26.02 31.50 21.66
CA LEU A 261 24.65 32.03 21.73
C LEU A 261 24.28 32.93 20.54
N THR A 262 25.26 33.21 19.67
CA THR A 262 25.11 33.98 18.44
C THR A 262 25.91 33.34 17.31
N PRO A 263 25.53 33.56 16.04
CA PRO A 263 26.25 33.02 14.88
C PRO A 263 27.75 33.33 14.89
N THR A 264 28.58 32.29 14.74
CA THR A 264 30.04 32.42 14.59
C THR A 264 30.52 31.85 13.26
N ASP A 265 31.63 32.36 12.73
CA ASP A 265 32.18 31.92 11.44
C ASP A 265 32.86 30.55 11.55
N VAL A 266 32.60 29.69 10.56
CA VAL A 266 33.29 28.40 10.43
C VAL A 266 34.68 28.62 9.84
N VAL A 267 35.71 28.03 10.46
CA VAL A 267 37.11 28.22 10.03
C VAL A 267 37.31 27.71 8.62
N GLY A 268 37.87 28.57 7.76
CA GLY A 268 38.19 28.22 6.36
C GLY A 268 36.99 28.16 5.41
N MET A 269 35.81 28.63 5.84
CA MET A 269 34.56 28.60 5.05
C MET A 269 33.93 29.99 4.91
N SER A 270 34.73 30.98 4.51
CA SER A 270 34.22 32.34 4.26
C SER A 270 33.55 32.51 2.89
N SER A 271 33.77 31.57 1.97
CA SER A 271 33.14 31.51 0.63
C SER A 271 33.22 30.09 0.06
N GLY A 272 32.54 29.84 -1.08
CA GLY A 272 32.68 28.60 -1.86
C GLY A 272 31.81 27.43 -1.40
N VAL A 273 30.86 27.65 -0.49
CA VAL A 273 29.88 26.63 -0.05
C VAL A 273 28.58 26.78 -0.86
N ALA A 274 28.05 25.65 -1.33
CA ALA A 274 26.81 25.54 -2.09
C ALA A 274 25.63 25.03 -1.25
N ALA A 275 25.88 24.12 -0.30
CA ALA A 275 24.85 23.60 0.61
C ALA A 275 25.47 23.21 1.96
N ILE A 276 24.63 23.13 3.00
CA ILE A 276 24.98 22.73 4.36
C ILE A 276 23.98 21.70 4.87
N ALA A 277 24.46 20.74 5.66
CA ALA A 277 23.64 19.75 6.36
C ALA A 277 24.18 19.61 7.80
N ALA A 278 23.27 19.47 8.77
CA ALA A 278 23.59 19.40 10.19
C ALA A 278 22.91 18.18 10.80
N GLY A 279 23.71 17.25 11.31
CA GLY A 279 23.24 16.04 11.98
C GLY A 279 23.09 16.27 13.49
N TYR A 280 23.16 15.19 14.28
CA TYR A 280 22.97 15.31 15.73
C TYR A 280 24.10 16.10 16.40
N TYR A 281 25.34 15.75 16.06
CA TYR A 281 26.55 16.39 16.59
C TYR A 281 27.63 16.60 15.52
N HIS A 282 27.27 16.66 14.24
CA HIS A 282 28.21 16.97 13.16
C HIS A 282 27.57 17.87 12.11
N THR A 283 28.41 18.49 11.30
CA THR A 283 27.99 19.38 10.22
C THR A 283 28.82 19.06 8.98
N CYS A 284 28.17 19.08 7.82
CA CYS A 284 28.80 18.90 6.53
C CYS A 284 28.45 20.05 5.58
N ALA A 285 29.36 20.36 4.67
CA ALA A 285 29.22 21.37 3.64
C ALA A 285 29.54 20.79 2.26
N LEU A 286 28.69 21.09 1.29
CA LEU A 286 28.92 20.85 -0.13
C LEU A 286 29.59 22.09 -0.70
N ILE A 287 30.78 21.93 -1.25
CA ILE A 287 31.56 22.98 -1.89
C ILE A 287 31.08 23.15 -3.34
N THR A 288 31.11 24.37 -3.89
CA THR A 288 30.62 24.68 -5.25
C THR A 288 31.24 23.81 -6.36
N GLY A 289 32.43 23.23 -6.14
CA GLY A 289 33.06 22.24 -7.05
C GLY A 289 32.55 20.80 -6.93
N GLY A 290 31.51 20.55 -6.12
CA GLY A 290 30.96 19.23 -5.84
C GLY A 290 31.77 18.40 -4.83
N GLY A 291 32.65 19.03 -4.05
CA GLY A 291 33.43 18.38 -2.99
C GLY A 291 32.73 18.47 -1.64
N VAL A 292 33.04 17.59 -0.69
CA VAL A 292 32.38 17.53 0.63
C VAL A 292 33.39 17.70 1.76
N LYS A 293 33.07 18.56 2.71
CA LYS A 293 33.82 18.75 3.97
C LYS A 293 32.89 18.58 5.17
N CYS A 294 33.35 17.90 6.22
CA CYS A 294 32.58 17.66 7.44
C CYS A 294 33.39 18.00 8.70
N TRP A 295 32.72 18.31 9.81
CA TRP A 295 33.33 18.57 11.12
C TRP A 295 32.36 18.26 12.28
N GLY A 296 32.87 18.25 13.51
CA GLY A 296 32.13 17.88 14.72
C GLY A 296 32.50 16.48 15.25
N ASP A 297 31.52 15.81 15.84
CA ASP A 297 31.63 14.43 16.35
C ASP A 297 31.96 13.45 15.21
N ASN A 298 32.84 12.50 15.49
CA ASN A 298 33.23 11.46 14.54
C ASN A 298 33.26 10.05 15.17
N PHE A 299 32.58 9.82 16.29
CA PHE A 299 32.62 8.51 16.95
C PHE A 299 32.16 7.36 16.04
N GLY A 300 31.14 7.63 15.21
CA GLY A 300 30.61 6.72 14.21
C GLY A 300 31.42 6.67 12.91
N GLY A 301 32.37 7.57 12.70
CA GLY A 301 33.03 7.79 11.41
C GLY A 301 32.24 8.69 10.46
N GLN A 302 31.23 9.42 10.95
CA GLN A 302 30.28 10.22 10.17
C GLN A 302 30.90 11.42 9.44
N LEU A 303 32.15 11.77 9.75
CA LEU A 303 32.89 12.78 9.00
C LEU A 303 33.52 12.24 7.72
N GLY A 304 33.62 10.91 7.55
CA GLY A 304 34.07 10.30 6.28
C GLY A 304 35.55 10.51 5.94
N ASP A 305 36.36 10.91 6.92
CA ASP A 305 37.79 11.23 6.77
C ASP A 305 38.72 10.02 6.98
N GLY A 306 38.15 8.81 7.02
CA GLY A 306 38.86 7.56 7.28
C GLY A 306 39.15 7.31 8.75
N THR A 307 38.83 8.24 9.64
CA THR A 307 39.08 8.15 11.09
C THR A 307 37.78 8.04 11.89
N THR A 308 37.92 8.00 13.21
CA THR A 308 36.80 8.15 14.16
C THR A 308 37.10 9.23 15.20
N THR A 309 37.86 10.25 14.79
CA THR A 309 38.31 11.34 15.66
C THR A 309 37.57 12.63 15.30
N ASP A 310 37.01 13.27 16.32
CA ASP A 310 36.31 14.54 16.18
C ASP A 310 37.19 15.60 15.51
N ARG A 311 36.55 16.51 14.76
CA ARG A 311 37.23 17.59 14.05
C ARG A 311 36.61 18.92 14.44
N LEU A 312 37.39 19.77 15.09
CA LEU A 312 36.95 21.12 15.47
C LEU A 312 36.93 22.11 14.30
N THR A 313 37.39 21.69 13.12
CA THR A 313 37.41 22.46 11.88
C THR A 313 37.06 21.55 10.70
N PRO A 314 36.53 22.09 9.58
CA PRO A 314 36.19 21.30 8.40
C PRO A 314 37.34 20.44 7.86
N VAL A 315 37.10 19.14 7.70
CA VAL A 315 38.00 18.17 7.06
C VAL A 315 37.41 17.64 5.76
N ASP A 316 38.24 17.28 4.78
CA ASP A 316 37.82 16.65 3.53
C ASP A 316 37.30 15.22 3.75
N VAL A 317 36.19 14.90 3.07
CA VAL A 317 35.68 13.53 2.99
C VAL A 317 36.48 12.74 1.95
N ILE A 318 36.93 11.54 2.32
CA ILE A 318 37.74 10.69 1.43
C ILE A 318 36.97 10.33 0.16
N GLY A 319 37.60 10.54 -1.00
CA GLY A 319 37.03 10.17 -2.30
C GLY A 319 35.90 11.08 -2.79
N MET A 320 35.66 12.21 -2.11
CA MET A 320 34.57 13.16 -2.42
C MET A 320 35.09 14.58 -2.66
N SER A 321 36.14 14.71 -3.47
CA SER A 321 36.68 16.03 -3.87
C SER A 321 35.84 16.73 -4.93
N SER A 322 34.97 15.99 -5.63
CA SER A 322 34.07 16.46 -6.70
C SER A 322 32.97 15.41 -6.93
N GLY A 323 31.94 15.75 -7.71
CA GLY A 323 30.95 14.76 -8.18
C GLY A 323 29.71 14.59 -7.30
N VAL A 324 29.54 15.40 -6.26
CA VAL A 324 28.36 15.44 -5.39
C VAL A 324 27.42 16.59 -5.77
N THR A 325 26.11 16.33 -5.75
CA THR A 325 25.04 17.31 -6.05
C THR A 325 24.16 17.63 -4.85
N ALA A 326 24.03 16.70 -3.90
CA ALA A 326 23.32 16.93 -2.64
C ALA A 326 23.99 16.18 -1.49
N ILE A 327 23.85 16.72 -0.29
CA ILE A 327 24.35 16.15 0.96
C ILE A 327 23.23 16.18 2.00
N ASP A 328 23.17 15.17 2.84
CA ASP A 328 22.26 15.15 3.98
C ASP A 328 22.85 14.31 5.13
N THR A 329 22.33 14.51 6.34
CA THR A 329 22.90 13.95 7.58
C THR A 329 21.82 13.44 8.51
N GLY A 330 21.97 12.20 8.99
CA GLY A 330 21.18 11.69 10.11
C GLY A 330 21.87 11.92 11.45
N ASN A 331 21.55 11.09 12.45
CA ASN A 331 22.08 11.27 13.79
C ASN A 331 23.62 11.18 13.83
N PHE A 332 24.13 10.08 13.29
CA PHE A 332 25.55 9.72 13.31
C PHE A 332 26.00 9.12 11.97
N HIS A 333 25.32 9.47 10.88
CA HIS A 333 25.67 9.03 9.54
C HIS A 333 25.38 10.15 8.52
N THR A 334 26.02 10.06 7.37
CA THR A 334 25.98 11.08 6.31
C THR A 334 25.82 10.37 4.98
N CYS A 335 24.99 10.90 4.09
CA CYS A 335 24.96 10.45 2.71
C CYS A 335 24.98 11.59 1.70
N THR A 336 25.32 11.23 0.48
CA THR A 336 25.48 12.15 -0.65
C THR A 336 24.81 11.58 -1.88
N LEU A 337 24.16 12.46 -2.65
CA LEU A 337 23.75 12.19 -4.01
C LEU A 337 24.86 12.62 -4.96
N THR A 338 25.27 11.72 -5.84
CA THR A 338 26.29 11.98 -6.85
C THR A 338 25.67 12.52 -8.14
N MET A 339 26.48 13.18 -8.99
CA MET A 339 26.06 13.61 -10.33
C MET A 339 25.60 12.46 -11.23
N ALA A 340 26.03 11.22 -10.94
CA ALA A 340 25.59 10.03 -11.66
C ALA A 340 24.20 9.54 -11.22
N GLY A 341 23.58 10.21 -10.24
CA GLY A 341 22.31 9.81 -9.63
C GLY A 341 22.44 8.65 -8.65
N GLY A 342 23.65 8.32 -8.18
CA GLY A 342 23.90 7.29 -7.18
C GLY A 342 24.05 7.85 -5.76
N VAL A 343 23.78 7.03 -4.75
CA VAL A 343 23.86 7.39 -3.32
C VAL A 343 25.06 6.72 -2.67
N LYS A 344 25.85 7.52 -1.95
CA LYS A 344 26.93 7.03 -1.09
C LYS A 344 26.70 7.45 0.35
N CYS A 345 26.86 6.54 1.30
CA CYS A 345 26.63 6.75 2.73
C CYS A 345 27.85 6.33 3.56
N TRP A 346 27.99 6.89 4.76
CA TRP A 346 28.99 6.48 5.75
C TRP A 346 28.61 6.92 7.16
N GLY A 347 29.34 6.43 8.16
CA GLY A 347 29.15 6.70 9.58
C GLY A 347 28.72 5.47 10.37
N TYR A 348 27.98 5.71 11.45
CA TYR A 348 27.43 4.69 12.32
C TYR A 348 26.45 3.79 11.54
N ASN A 349 26.48 2.47 11.78
CA ASN A 349 25.75 1.50 10.95
C ASN A 349 25.13 0.33 11.73
N SER A 350 24.94 0.42 13.05
CA SER A 350 24.48 -0.75 13.84
C SER A 350 23.04 -1.19 13.53
N ARG A 351 22.31 -0.44 12.70
CA ARG A 351 20.95 -0.75 12.23
C ARG A 351 20.89 -0.78 10.70
N GLY A 352 22.03 -0.79 10.01
CA GLY A 352 22.06 -0.78 8.54
C GLY A 352 21.77 0.57 7.89
N GLN A 353 21.81 1.69 8.63
CA GLN A 353 21.53 3.04 8.10
C GLN A 353 22.49 3.51 6.99
N VAL A 354 23.63 2.83 6.80
CA VAL A 354 24.51 3.06 5.64
C VAL A 354 23.99 2.38 4.37
N GLY A 355 23.17 1.33 4.47
CA GLY A 355 22.52 0.70 3.30
C GLY A 355 23.42 -0.19 2.44
N ASP A 356 24.59 -0.59 2.95
CA ASP A 356 25.59 -1.40 2.22
C ASP A 356 25.44 -2.92 2.42
N GLY A 357 24.33 -3.36 3.03
CA GLY A 357 24.09 -4.76 3.38
C GLY A 357 24.83 -5.25 4.62
N THR A 358 25.49 -4.35 5.37
CA THR A 358 26.21 -4.70 6.61
C THR A 358 25.71 -3.88 7.79
N GLU A 359 26.13 -4.26 9.01
CA GLU A 359 25.93 -3.48 10.24
C GLU A 359 27.23 -2.81 10.73
N THR A 360 28.25 -2.82 9.88
CA THR A 360 29.59 -2.32 10.23
C THR A 360 29.68 -0.83 9.96
N ARG A 361 30.09 -0.05 10.97
CA ARG A 361 30.35 1.39 10.79
C ARG A 361 31.36 1.62 9.67
N LYS A 362 31.19 2.71 8.92
CA LYS A 362 32.07 3.10 7.82
C LYS A 362 32.65 4.48 8.08
N SER A 363 33.97 4.58 8.18
CA SER A 363 34.65 5.89 8.31
C SER A 363 34.94 6.55 6.97
N SER A 364 34.49 5.97 5.87
CA SER A 364 34.63 6.49 4.50
C SER A 364 33.38 6.19 3.69
N PRO A 365 33.04 7.02 2.68
CA PRO A 365 31.88 6.79 1.82
C PRO A 365 31.87 5.41 1.15
N VAL A 366 30.73 4.72 1.21
CA VAL A 366 30.45 3.47 0.47
C VAL A 366 29.18 3.60 -0.34
N ASP A 367 29.06 2.81 -1.42
CA ASP A 367 27.84 2.77 -2.24
C ASP A 367 26.68 2.13 -1.49
N VAL A 368 25.49 2.73 -1.62
CA VAL A 368 24.26 2.13 -1.13
C VAL A 368 23.80 1.05 -2.11
N THR A 369 23.46 -0.13 -1.57
CA THR A 369 23.10 -1.29 -2.39
C THR A 369 21.88 -1.00 -3.26
N GLY A 370 22.00 -1.19 -4.57
CA GLY A 370 20.90 -1.00 -5.52
C GLY A 370 20.58 0.46 -5.87
N LEU A 371 21.32 1.44 -5.33
CA LEU A 371 21.14 2.87 -5.59
C LEU A 371 22.38 3.52 -6.23
N GLY A 372 22.99 2.84 -7.21
CA GLY A 372 24.14 3.37 -7.96
C GLY A 372 23.79 4.45 -9.00
N SER A 373 22.50 4.59 -9.35
CA SER A 373 21.96 5.57 -10.30
C SER A 373 20.45 5.73 -10.09
N GLY A 374 19.83 6.74 -10.72
CA GLY A 374 18.37 6.86 -10.76
C GLY A 374 17.73 7.46 -9.50
N VAL A 375 18.52 8.14 -8.65
CA VAL A 375 18.05 8.90 -7.49
C VAL A 375 17.98 10.39 -7.82
N ALA A 376 16.86 11.02 -7.46
CA ALA A 376 16.61 12.45 -7.64
C ALA A 376 16.78 13.25 -6.35
N ALA A 377 16.45 12.67 -5.19
CA ALA A 377 16.60 13.31 -3.89
C ALA A 377 16.94 12.29 -2.79
N ILE A 378 17.52 12.76 -1.70
CA ILE A 378 17.78 11.99 -0.49
C ILE A 378 17.17 12.73 0.70
N GLY A 379 16.77 12.00 1.73
CA GLY A 379 16.36 12.56 3.01
C GLY A 379 16.73 11.61 4.14
N ILE A 380 17.42 12.14 5.12
CA ILE A 380 18.09 11.38 6.17
C ILE A 380 17.82 12.08 7.48
N ASP A 381 17.30 11.34 8.46
CA ASP A 381 17.24 11.82 9.83
C ASP A 381 17.14 10.63 10.78
N GLY A 382 17.47 10.83 12.05
CA GLY A 382 17.47 9.77 13.03
C GLY A 382 18.51 8.70 12.67
N ASP A 383 18.07 7.44 12.75
CA ASP A 383 18.88 6.25 12.46
C ASP A 383 18.39 5.51 11.19
N HIS A 384 17.73 6.21 10.27
CA HIS A 384 17.29 5.68 8.98
C HIS A 384 17.54 6.70 7.85
N ALA A 385 17.47 6.23 6.62
CA ALA A 385 17.68 7.05 5.44
C ALA A 385 16.70 6.65 4.33
N CYS A 386 16.34 7.62 3.50
CA CYS A 386 15.46 7.44 2.38
C CYS A 386 15.99 8.14 1.12
N ALA A 387 15.60 7.62 -0.03
CA ALA A 387 15.91 8.16 -1.34
C ALA A 387 14.66 8.20 -2.21
N VAL A 388 14.51 9.27 -2.97
CA VAL A 388 13.49 9.43 -4.01
C VAL A 388 14.13 9.15 -5.35
N THR A 389 13.59 8.20 -6.11
CA THR A 389 14.07 7.87 -7.44
C THR A 389 13.65 8.94 -8.46
N THR A 390 14.26 8.95 -9.64
CA THR A 390 13.86 9.82 -10.76
C THR A 390 12.46 9.52 -11.29
N THR A 391 11.90 8.35 -10.96
CA THR A 391 10.49 7.97 -11.24
C THR A 391 9.53 8.43 -10.15
N GLY A 392 10.04 9.08 -9.09
CA GLY A 392 9.26 9.57 -7.96
C GLY A 392 8.92 8.50 -6.92
N GLU A 393 9.56 7.33 -6.98
CA GLU A 393 9.40 6.25 -5.99
C GLU A 393 10.26 6.49 -4.75
N VAL A 394 9.86 6.00 -3.58
CA VAL A 394 10.67 6.14 -2.35
C VAL A 394 11.21 4.80 -1.90
N LYS A 395 12.51 4.76 -1.60
CA LYS A 395 13.18 3.64 -0.95
C LYS A 395 13.79 4.08 0.37
N CYS A 396 13.58 3.34 1.45
CA CYS A 396 14.13 3.63 2.78
C CYS A 396 14.93 2.44 3.34
N TRP A 397 15.88 2.69 4.23
CA TRP A 397 16.68 1.68 4.93
C TRP A 397 17.15 2.17 6.30
N GLY A 398 17.73 1.28 7.11
CA GLY A 398 18.18 1.58 8.47
C GLY A 398 17.17 1.13 9.52
N ASN A 399 17.07 1.89 10.61
CA ASN A 399 16.20 1.57 11.74
C ASN A 399 14.71 1.55 11.32
N ASN A 400 13.96 0.55 11.80
CA ASN A 400 12.53 0.38 11.52
C ASN A 400 11.77 -0.13 12.76
N ALA A 401 12.18 0.29 13.95
CA ALA A 401 11.55 -0.17 15.20
C ALA A 401 10.08 0.24 15.33
N TYR A 402 9.66 1.28 14.59
CA TYR A 402 8.34 1.93 14.67
C TYR A 402 7.69 2.09 13.29
N GLY A 403 8.12 1.31 12.30
CA GLY A 403 7.61 1.41 10.93
C GLY A 403 8.06 2.65 10.15
N GLN A 404 9.10 3.37 10.59
CA GLN A 404 9.60 4.59 9.93
C GLN A 404 10.15 4.40 8.51
N LEU A 405 10.38 3.15 8.09
CA LEU A 405 10.70 2.83 6.69
C LEU A 405 9.45 2.73 5.82
N GLY A 406 8.24 2.63 6.39
CA GLY A 406 6.99 2.69 5.64
C GLY A 406 6.72 1.45 4.77
N ASP A 407 7.35 0.31 5.08
CA ASP A 407 7.32 -0.92 4.29
C ASP A 407 6.38 -2.00 4.86
N ASN A 408 5.44 -1.62 5.74
CA ASN A 408 4.61 -2.50 6.59
C ASN A 408 5.36 -3.36 7.60
N THR A 409 6.68 -3.40 7.58
CA THR A 409 7.41 -4.34 8.41
C THR A 409 7.92 -3.67 9.68
N GLY A 410 8.24 -4.48 10.67
CA GLY A 410 9.10 -4.08 11.77
C GLY A 410 10.53 -4.57 11.55
N GLY A 411 11.48 -3.91 12.19
CA GLY A 411 12.88 -4.33 12.24
C GLY A 411 13.75 -3.76 11.12
N ALA A 412 14.99 -3.46 11.48
CA ALA A 412 15.89 -2.69 10.64
C ALA A 412 16.22 -3.37 9.30
N LYS A 413 16.49 -2.57 8.26
CA LYS A 413 16.84 -3.04 6.92
C LYS A 413 18.25 -2.59 6.56
N LEU A 414 19.10 -3.54 6.17
CA LEU A 414 20.50 -3.28 5.83
C LEU A 414 20.69 -2.78 4.39
N THR A 415 19.64 -2.86 3.57
CA THR A 415 19.59 -2.39 2.19
C THR A 415 18.28 -1.65 1.94
N PRO A 416 18.22 -0.74 0.95
CA PRO A 416 17.00 -0.05 0.57
C PRO A 416 15.83 -1.01 0.30
N VAL A 417 14.69 -0.73 0.95
CA VAL A 417 13.39 -1.36 0.71
C VAL A 417 12.42 -0.33 0.15
N ASP A 418 11.44 -0.77 -0.62
CA ASP A 418 10.40 0.12 -1.12
C ASP A 418 9.51 0.60 0.04
N VAL A 419 9.35 1.93 0.15
CA VAL A 419 8.27 2.49 0.95
C VAL A 419 7.00 2.11 0.23
N MET A 420 6.12 1.43 0.92
CA MET A 420 4.84 1.10 0.32
C MET A 420 4.00 2.36 0.27
N GLY A 421 3.53 2.71 -0.90
CA GLY A 421 2.45 3.64 -1.03
C GLY A 421 1.19 2.95 -0.55
N LEU A 422 0.48 3.57 0.40
CA LEU A 422 -0.97 3.61 0.28
C LEU A 422 -1.30 4.43 -0.98
N ASN A 423 -0.98 3.89 -2.17
CA ASN A 423 -1.78 4.21 -3.32
C ASN A 423 -3.15 3.61 -2.97
N SER A 424 -4.17 4.45 -2.93
CA SER A 424 -5.59 4.08 -2.89
C SER A 424 -5.98 3.36 -4.19
N GLY A 425 -5.24 2.30 -4.52
CA GLY A 425 -5.49 1.42 -5.65
C GLY A 425 -6.62 0.45 -5.35
N ALA A 426 -7.25 -0.01 -6.41
CA ALA A 426 -8.21 -1.10 -6.36
C ALA A 426 -7.46 -2.43 -6.11
N VAL A 427 -7.95 -3.24 -5.17
CA VAL A 427 -7.49 -4.61 -4.85
C VAL A 427 -8.30 -5.63 -5.64
N THR A 428 -9.59 -5.34 -5.85
CA THR A 428 -10.47 -6.11 -6.73
C THR A 428 -11.28 -5.17 -7.59
N ILE A 429 -11.79 -5.69 -8.72
CA ILE A 429 -12.70 -4.96 -9.60
C ILE A 429 -13.81 -5.89 -10.03
N GLU A 430 -15.05 -5.39 -9.98
CA GLU A 430 -16.25 -6.08 -10.43
C GLU A 430 -17.05 -5.11 -11.31
N ALA A 431 -17.56 -5.61 -12.42
CA ALA A 431 -18.35 -4.86 -13.37
C ALA A 431 -19.71 -5.55 -13.52
N SER A 432 -20.79 -4.83 -13.25
CA SER A 432 -22.12 -5.40 -13.18
C SER A 432 -22.97 -5.18 -14.44
N GLY A 433 -24.14 -5.81 -14.44
CA GLY A 433 -25.10 -5.80 -15.53
C GLY A 433 -25.94 -4.52 -15.71
N HIS A 434 -27.20 -4.68 -16.09
CA HIS A 434 -28.09 -3.58 -16.52
C HIS A 434 -28.21 -2.44 -15.47
N ASN A 435 -28.33 -1.18 -15.93
CA ASN A 435 -28.14 0.05 -15.12
C ASN A 435 -26.70 0.29 -14.60
N GLY A 436 -25.83 -0.72 -14.72
CA GLY A 436 -24.36 -0.65 -14.79
C GLY A 436 -23.68 0.00 -13.59
N TYR A 437 -23.11 -0.83 -12.72
CA TYR A 437 -22.17 -0.40 -11.70
C TYR A 437 -20.81 -1.04 -11.97
N THR A 438 -19.74 -0.30 -11.75
CA THR A 438 -18.42 -0.88 -11.54
C THR A 438 -18.02 -0.57 -10.12
N CYS A 439 -17.62 -1.59 -9.37
CA CYS A 439 -17.17 -1.44 -7.99
C CYS A 439 -15.75 -1.95 -7.84
N VAL A 440 -14.98 -1.28 -7.01
CA VAL A 440 -13.64 -1.71 -6.60
C VAL A 440 -13.54 -1.75 -5.10
N LEU A 441 -12.94 -2.81 -4.57
CA LEU A 441 -12.40 -2.81 -3.21
C LEU A 441 -11.08 -2.05 -3.25
N THR A 442 -10.85 -1.08 -2.35
CA THR A 442 -9.60 -0.33 -2.28
C THR A 442 -8.65 -0.92 -1.25
N THR A 443 -7.36 -0.65 -1.40
CA THR A 443 -6.30 -1.05 -0.45
C THR A 443 -6.52 -0.49 0.96
N GLY A 444 -7.31 0.58 1.10
CA GLY A 444 -7.74 1.12 2.40
C GLY A 444 -8.92 0.38 3.05
N GLY A 445 -9.38 -0.73 2.46
CA GLY A 445 -10.51 -1.52 2.94
C GLY A 445 -11.89 -0.93 2.63
N GLY A 446 -11.96 0.14 1.82
CA GLY A 446 -13.22 0.77 1.40
C GLY A 446 -13.71 0.22 0.06
N VAL A 447 -14.98 0.45 -0.28
CA VAL A 447 -15.51 0.13 -1.61
C VAL A 447 -15.85 1.42 -2.33
N LYS A 448 -15.37 1.59 -3.56
CA LYS A 448 -15.79 2.67 -4.45
C LYS A 448 -16.60 2.09 -5.59
N CYS A 449 -17.76 2.67 -5.86
CA CYS A 449 -18.60 2.28 -6.99
C CYS A 449 -18.91 3.49 -7.89
N TRP A 450 -19.09 3.24 -9.18
CA TRP A 450 -19.54 4.23 -10.17
C TRP A 450 -20.46 3.57 -11.20
N GLY A 451 -21.17 4.37 -12.00
CA GLY A 451 -22.29 3.92 -12.82
C GLY A 451 -23.67 4.24 -12.21
N ASP A 452 -24.78 3.88 -12.88
CA ASP A 452 -26.16 4.29 -12.53
C ASP A 452 -26.31 5.80 -12.27
N GLY A 453 -25.70 6.62 -13.12
CA GLY A 453 -25.68 8.09 -13.01
C GLY A 453 -24.49 8.66 -12.21
N LEU A 454 -23.71 7.83 -11.52
CA LEU A 454 -22.43 8.24 -10.92
C LEU A 454 -21.31 8.21 -11.98
N LEU A 455 -20.93 9.37 -12.49
CA LEU A 455 -19.94 9.48 -13.58
C LEU A 455 -18.50 9.18 -13.15
N THR A 456 -18.22 9.09 -11.85
CA THR A 456 -16.88 8.81 -11.30
C THR A 456 -16.93 7.98 -10.02
N PRO A 457 -15.83 7.24 -9.71
CA PRO A 457 -15.71 6.41 -8.50
C PRO A 457 -16.08 7.16 -7.22
N THR A 458 -17.05 6.63 -6.47
CA THR A 458 -17.62 7.25 -5.26
C THR A 458 -17.58 6.26 -4.10
N ASP A 459 -17.18 6.71 -2.91
CA ASP A 459 -17.09 5.85 -1.73
C ASP A 459 -18.46 5.35 -1.26
N LYS A 460 -18.52 4.05 -0.96
CA LYS A 460 -19.68 3.44 -0.33
C LYS A 460 -19.60 3.61 1.19
N VAL A 461 -20.47 4.46 1.72
CA VAL A 461 -20.60 4.69 3.15
C VAL A 461 -21.26 3.51 3.88
N GLY A 462 -20.94 3.34 5.17
CA GLY A 462 -21.55 2.32 6.03
C GLY A 462 -20.83 0.96 6.04
N LEU A 463 -19.63 0.88 5.46
CA LEU A 463 -18.76 -0.29 5.48
C LEU A 463 -17.57 -0.07 6.43
N SER A 464 -17.07 -1.14 7.03
CA SER A 464 -15.80 -1.15 7.78
C SER A 464 -14.64 -1.35 6.83
N ASN A 465 -13.42 -1.00 7.24
CA ASN A 465 -12.20 -1.15 6.44
C ASN A 465 -11.67 -2.61 6.40
N ASP A 466 -12.51 -3.60 6.71
CA ASP A 466 -12.12 -5.01 6.89
C ASP A 466 -12.87 -5.90 5.90
N LEU A 467 -12.59 -5.71 4.61
CA LEU A 467 -13.28 -6.33 3.49
C LEU A 467 -12.33 -7.21 2.68
N ALA A 468 -12.82 -8.37 2.26
CA ALA A 468 -12.10 -9.40 1.51
C ALA A 468 -12.44 -9.37 0.01
N ALA A 469 -13.71 -9.11 -0.32
CA ALA A 469 -14.20 -9.11 -1.70
C ALA A 469 -15.45 -8.24 -1.86
N VAL A 470 -15.72 -7.86 -3.11
CA VAL A 470 -16.97 -7.25 -3.58
C VAL A 470 -17.53 -8.15 -4.68
N ALA A 471 -18.84 -8.23 -4.81
CA ALA A 471 -19.55 -8.87 -5.91
C ALA A 471 -20.64 -7.91 -6.39
N ALA A 472 -20.53 -7.42 -7.62
CA ALA A 472 -21.45 -6.45 -8.19
C ALA A 472 -22.38 -7.15 -9.20
N GLY A 473 -23.67 -7.25 -8.89
CA GLY A 473 -24.70 -7.80 -9.78
C GLY A 473 -25.59 -6.71 -10.40
N ASP A 474 -26.61 -7.14 -11.13
CA ASP A 474 -27.59 -6.24 -11.76
C ASP A 474 -28.37 -5.43 -10.70
N ALA A 475 -28.04 -4.14 -10.58
CA ALA A 475 -28.63 -3.20 -9.63
C ALA A 475 -28.50 -3.54 -8.12
N HIS A 476 -27.68 -4.52 -7.73
CA HIS A 476 -27.30 -4.78 -6.33
C HIS A 476 -25.83 -5.15 -6.19
N THR A 477 -25.27 -4.93 -5.00
CA THR A 477 -23.87 -5.23 -4.71
C THR A 477 -23.78 -5.86 -3.34
N CYS A 478 -22.93 -6.87 -3.21
CA CYS A 478 -22.61 -7.52 -1.96
C CYS A 478 -21.11 -7.41 -1.67
N ILE A 479 -20.76 -7.40 -0.39
CA ILE A 479 -19.38 -7.46 0.08
C ILE A 479 -19.20 -8.63 1.02
N LEU A 480 -17.97 -9.15 1.05
CA LEU A 480 -17.51 -10.15 1.99
C LEU A 480 -16.49 -9.48 2.91
N GLY A 481 -16.70 -9.56 4.22
CA GLY A 481 -15.70 -9.17 5.21
C GLY A 481 -14.63 -10.23 5.43
N ASN A 482 -13.44 -9.85 5.90
CA ASN A 482 -12.39 -10.83 6.24
C ASN A 482 -12.82 -11.80 7.36
N GLY A 483 -13.76 -11.38 8.23
CA GLY A 483 -14.42 -12.24 9.21
C GLY A 483 -15.48 -13.20 8.62
N GLY A 484 -15.67 -13.22 7.30
CA GLY A 484 -16.63 -14.07 6.60
C GLY A 484 -18.09 -13.62 6.72
N PHE A 485 -18.35 -12.35 7.07
CA PHE A 485 -19.69 -11.77 7.08
C PHE A 485 -20.06 -11.22 5.70
N VAL A 486 -21.36 -11.18 5.39
CA VAL A 486 -21.85 -10.64 4.11
C VAL A 486 -22.82 -9.48 4.35
N LYS A 487 -22.60 -8.39 3.62
CA LYS A 487 -23.56 -7.27 3.53
C LYS A 487 -23.89 -6.98 2.08
N CYS A 488 -25.14 -6.61 1.81
CA CYS A 488 -25.60 -6.27 0.46
C CYS A 488 -26.37 -4.95 0.45
N TRP A 489 -26.45 -4.27 -0.69
CA TRP A 489 -27.32 -3.11 -0.92
C TRP A 489 -27.77 -3.04 -2.38
N GLY A 490 -28.76 -2.20 -2.66
CA GLY A 490 -29.34 -2.00 -3.99
C GLY A 490 -30.77 -2.50 -4.08
N LYS A 491 -31.18 -2.95 -5.26
CA LYS A 491 -32.51 -3.48 -5.54
C LYS A 491 -32.80 -4.75 -4.73
N ASN A 492 -34.03 -4.93 -4.25
CA ASN A 492 -34.41 -6.05 -3.38
C ASN A 492 -35.87 -6.55 -3.58
N ASP A 493 -36.46 -6.30 -4.75
CA ASP A 493 -37.83 -6.70 -5.09
C ASP A 493 -38.06 -8.23 -5.12
N HIS A 494 -37.00 -9.03 -5.30
CA HIS A 494 -37.01 -10.50 -5.24
C HIS A 494 -36.28 -11.05 -4.01
N GLY A 495 -35.87 -10.19 -3.07
CA GLY A 495 -35.14 -10.59 -1.86
C GLY A 495 -33.64 -10.86 -2.06
N GLN A 496 -33.05 -10.37 -3.16
CA GLN A 496 -31.66 -10.59 -3.56
C GLN A 496 -30.60 -10.03 -2.59
N LEU A 497 -31.00 -9.21 -1.60
CA LEU A 497 -30.13 -8.78 -0.49
C LEU A 497 -30.09 -9.78 0.67
N GLY A 498 -31.02 -10.72 0.76
CA GLY A 498 -30.98 -11.81 1.74
C GLY A 498 -31.22 -11.38 3.20
N ASP A 499 -31.74 -10.16 3.42
CA ASP A 499 -31.97 -9.57 4.73
C ASP A 499 -33.36 -9.91 5.33
N GLY A 500 -34.08 -10.84 4.70
CA GLY A 500 -35.41 -11.26 5.12
C GLY A 500 -36.54 -10.34 4.67
N THR A 501 -36.28 -9.33 3.84
CA THR A 501 -37.31 -8.44 3.29
C THR A 501 -37.33 -8.46 1.75
N THR A 502 -38.37 -7.84 1.18
CA THR A 502 -38.49 -7.61 -0.28
C THR A 502 -38.77 -6.13 -0.57
N ASP A 503 -38.16 -5.25 0.24
CA ASP A 503 -38.26 -3.80 0.01
C ASP A 503 -37.68 -3.48 -1.37
N TYR A 504 -38.29 -2.61 -2.17
CA TYR A 504 -37.87 -2.43 -3.57
C TYR A 504 -36.37 -2.08 -3.73
N TYR A 505 -35.83 -1.24 -2.84
CA TYR A 505 -34.44 -0.78 -2.91
C TYR A 505 -33.91 -0.37 -1.53
N LYS A 506 -32.64 -0.67 -1.24
CA LYS A 506 -31.93 -0.24 -0.03
C LYS A 506 -30.60 0.41 -0.39
N SER A 507 -30.45 1.69 -0.09
CA SER A 507 -29.24 2.45 -0.39
C SER A 507 -28.09 2.17 0.58
N ASN A 508 -28.35 1.69 1.79
CA ASN A 508 -27.33 1.36 2.79
C ASN A 508 -27.07 -0.15 2.84
N PRO A 509 -25.82 -0.59 3.11
CA PRO A 509 -25.51 -2.00 3.31
C PRO A 509 -26.32 -2.61 4.45
N VAL A 510 -26.99 -3.74 4.18
CA VAL A 510 -27.72 -4.56 5.14
C VAL A 510 -27.03 -5.91 5.34
N ASP A 511 -27.12 -6.46 6.55
CA ASP A 511 -26.58 -7.78 6.85
C ASP A 511 -27.43 -8.88 6.19
N VAL A 512 -26.75 -9.90 5.63
CA VAL A 512 -27.44 -11.09 5.10
C VAL A 512 -27.82 -12.01 6.24
N THR A 513 -29.10 -12.39 6.30
CA THR A 513 -29.66 -13.21 7.38
C THR A 513 -28.97 -14.57 7.46
N GLY A 514 -28.41 -14.90 8.62
CA GLY A 514 -27.76 -16.19 8.85
C GLY A 514 -26.35 -16.33 8.29
N LEU A 515 -25.76 -15.26 7.73
CA LEU A 515 -24.39 -15.24 7.18
C LEU A 515 -23.53 -14.13 7.82
N SER A 516 -23.50 -14.11 9.16
CA SER A 516 -22.68 -13.18 9.94
C SER A 516 -21.20 -13.61 10.07
N SER A 517 -20.85 -14.82 9.65
CA SER A 517 -19.48 -15.35 9.56
C SER A 517 -19.48 -16.63 8.71
N GLY A 518 -18.30 -17.14 8.35
CA GLY A 518 -18.17 -18.47 7.72
C GLY A 518 -18.51 -18.52 6.23
N VAL A 519 -18.46 -17.38 5.54
CA VAL A 519 -18.50 -17.30 4.07
C VAL A 519 -17.07 -17.16 3.52
N LEU A 520 -16.76 -17.87 2.44
CA LEU A 520 -15.46 -17.86 1.76
C LEU A 520 -15.50 -17.09 0.43
N ALA A 521 -16.63 -17.08 -0.25
CA ALA A 521 -16.81 -16.35 -1.50
C ALA A 521 -18.28 -15.96 -1.68
N ILE A 522 -18.51 -14.87 -2.43
CA ILE A 522 -19.84 -14.37 -2.79
C ILE A 522 -19.87 -14.10 -4.29
N ALA A 523 -21.04 -14.28 -4.90
CA ALA A 523 -21.29 -13.94 -6.29
C ALA A 523 -22.71 -13.42 -6.44
N ALA A 524 -22.88 -12.36 -7.23
CA ALA A 524 -24.16 -11.69 -7.48
C ALA A 524 -24.43 -11.74 -8.99
N GLY A 525 -25.66 -12.07 -9.38
CA GLY A 525 -25.98 -12.30 -10.80
C GLY A 525 -26.13 -11.02 -11.61
N ASP A 526 -25.73 -11.08 -12.88
CA ASP A 526 -25.70 -9.95 -13.82
C ASP A 526 -27.04 -9.64 -14.48
N GLY A 527 -28.10 -10.36 -14.11
CA GLY A 527 -29.44 -10.19 -14.64
C GLY A 527 -29.55 -10.61 -16.11
N SER A 528 -30.77 -10.78 -16.61
CA SER A 528 -31.01 -11.14 -18.02
C SER A 528 -32.13 -10.28 -18.60
N TYR A 529 -31.82 -9.50 -19.65
CA TYR A 529 -32.82 -8.71 -20.37
C TYR A 529 -33.60 -9.61 -21.34
N THR A 530 -34.64 -10.26 -20.86
CA THR A 530 -35.68 -10.75 -21.77
C THR A 530 -36.61 -9.59 -22.08
N TYR A 531 -36.87 -9.34 -23.36
CA TYR A 531 -37.72 -8.27 -23.93
C TYR A 531 -39.18 -8.20 -23.38
N ASP A 532 -39.55 -8.96 -22.35
CA ASP A 532 -40.93 -9.17 -21.92
C ASP A 532 -41.16 -9.20 -20.39
N SER A 533 -40.32 -8.57 -19.56
CA SER A 533 -40.74 -8.30 -18.18
C SER A 533 -40.17 -7.01 -17.62
N SER A 534 -41.04 -6.26 -16.93
CA SER A 534 -40.78 -4.93 -16.37
C SER A 534 -39.85 -4.92 -15.15
N SER A 535 -39.19 -6.05 -14.82
CA SER A 535 -38.15 -6.13 -13.80
C SER A 535 -37.40 -7.47 -13.94
N PRO A 536 -36.19 -7.53 -14.54
CA PRO A 536 -35.37 -8.72 -14.42
C PRO A 536 -34.98 -8.87 -12.95
N GLY A 537 -35.34 -10.01 -12.35
CA GLY A 537 -34.96 -10.36 -10.99
C GLY A 537 -33.58 -11.02 -10.97
N THR A 538 -32.78 -10.73 -9.96
CA THR A 538 -31.45 -11.32 -9.76
C THR A 538 -31.34 -12.15 -8.50
N HIS A 539 -30.25 -12.92 -8.39
CA HIS A 539 -29.94 -13.73 -7.24
C HIS A 539 -28.49 -13.57 -6.80
N THR A 540 -28.23 -14.00 -5.58
CA THR A 540 -26.91 -13.98 -4.95
C THR A 540 -26.64 -15.36 -4.37
N CYS A 541 -25.40 -15.81 -4.48
CA CYS A 541 -24.95 -17.05 -3.86
C CYS A 541 -23.69 -16.83 -3.03
N ALA A 542 -23.50 -17.66 -2.02
CA ALA A 542 -22.34 -17.67 -1.14
C ALA A 542 -21.78 -19.09 -1.00
N LEU A 543 -20.45 -19.19 -1.07
CA LEU A 543 -19.71 -20.38 -0.69
C LEU A 543 -19.41 -20.32 0.81
N THR A 544 -19.83 -21.34 1.54
CA THR A 544 -19.61 -21.43 2.99
C THR A 544 -18.27 -22.09 3.31
N ALA A 545 -17.73 -21.84 4.51
CA ALA A 545 -16.51 -22.47 5.03
C ALA A 545 -16.61 -24.00 5.16
N ALA A 546 -17.83 -24.54 5.21
CA ALA A 546 -18.08 -25.98 5.14
C ALA A 546 -17.96 -26.56 3.70
N GLY A 547 -17.70 -25.71 2.70
CA GLY A 547 -17.66 -26.08 1.29
C GLY A 547 -19.03 -26.28 0.66
N GLY A 548 -20.11 -25.81 1.30
CA GLY A 548 -21.47 -25.85 0.77
C GLY A 548 -21.91 -24.53 0.15
N VAL A 549 -22.97 -24.55 -0.66
CA VAL A 549 -23.49 -23.37 -1.38
C VAL A 549 -24.86 -22.97 -0.84
N LYS A 550 -25.03 -21.66 -0.57
CA LYS A 550 -26.32 -21.06 -0.26
C LYS A 550 -26.67 -19.98 -1.28
N CYS A 551 -27.93 -19.91 -1.71
CA CYS A 551 -28.40 -18.92 -2.68
C CYS A 551 -29.70 -18.25 -2.22
N TRP A 552 -29.96 -17.02 -2.67
CA TRP A 552 -31.20 -16.26 -2.39
C TRP A 552 -31.49 -15.23 -3.50
N GLY A 553 -32.69 -14.68 -3.53
CA GLY A 553 -33.20 -13.76 -4.55
C GLY A 553 -34.22 -14.41 -5.48
N ASN A 554 -34.21 -13.96 -6.75
CA ASN A 554 -35.06 -14.48 -7.81
C ASN A 554 -34.79 -15.97 -8.07
N ASN A 555 -35.85 -16.74 -8.27
CA ASN A 555 -35.80 -18.18 -8.53
C ASN A 555 -36.72 -18.62 -9.66
N GLY A 556 -37.22 -17.72 -10.50
CA GLY A 556 -38.18 -18.07 -11.57
C GLY A 556 -37.70 -19.16 -12.54
N SER A 557 -36.39 -19.32 -12.70
CA SER A 557 -35.75 -20.37 -13.51
C SER A 557 -35.16 -21.52 -12.68
N GLY A 558 -35.34 -21.53 -11.36
CA GLY A 558 -34.73 -22.50 -10.46
C GLY A 558 -33.25 -22.23 -10.16
N GLN A 559 -32.77 -21.01 -10.40
CA GLN A 559 -31.36 -20.60 -10.25
C GLN A 559 -30.84 -20.61 -8.80
N LEU A 560 -31.72 -20.77 -7.81
CA LEU A 560 -31.31 -21.02 -6.42
C LEU A 560 -30.97 -22.48 -6.14
N GLY A 561 -31.36 -23.42 -7.01
CA GLY A 561 -30.96 -24.84 -6.90
C GLY A 561 -31.58 -25.60 -5.72
N ASP A 562 -32.59 -25.03 -5.07
CA ASP A 562 -33.28 -25.58 -3.89
C ASP A 562 -34.41 -26.57 -4.24
N GLY A 563 -34.51 -26.96 -5.52
CA GLY A 563 -35.59 -27.82 -6.02
C GLY A 563 -36.92 -27.10 -6.21
N SER A 564 -36.96 -25.77 -6.03
CA SER A 564 -38.14 -24.94 -6.25
C SER A 564 -37.92 -23.92 -7.38
N THR A 565 -38.96 -23.16 -7.70
CA THR A 565 -38.88 -21.99 -8.59
C THR A 565 -39.46 -20.75 -7.90
N THR A 566 -39.36 -20.72 -6.57
CA THR A 566 -39.92 -19.66 -5.73
C THR A 566 -38.80 -18.83 -5.13
N ASP A 567 -38.92 -17.52 -5.26
CA ASP A 567 -37.96 -16.55 -4.73
C ASP A 567 -37.75 -16.74 -3.22
N LYS A 568 -36.54 -16.43 -2.76
CA LYS A 568 -36.16 -16.54 -1.35
C LYS A 568 -35.49 -15.26 -0.91
N ASN A 569 -36.05 -14.60 0.10
CA ASN A 569 -35.45 -13.40 0.68
C ASN A 569 -34.44 -13.68 1.80
N THR A 570 -34.09 -14.95 2.03
CA THR A 570 -33.03 -15.40 2.94
C THR A 570 -32.25 -16.54 2.29
N PRO A 571 -30.96 -16.73 2.62
CA PRO A 571 -30.13 -17.80 2.06
C PRO A 571 -30.73 -19.20 2.26
N VAL A 572 -30.91 -19.94 1.16
CA VAL A 572 -31.32 -21.35 1.15
C VAL A 572 -30.20 -22.26 0.67
N ASP A 573 -30.15 -23.49 1.18
CA ASP A 573 -29.15 -24.48 0.76
C ASP A 573 -29.43 -25.02 -0.65
N VAL A 574 -28.38 -25.11 -1.45
CA VAL A 574 -28.46 -25.74 -2.78
C VAL A 574 -28.54 -27.26 -2.63
N THR A 575 -29.48 -27.89 -3.33
CA THR A 575 -29.76 -29.33 -3.22
C THR A 575 -28.51 -30.15 -3.58
N GLY A 576 -28.05 -30.96 -2.63
CA GLY A 576 -26.92 -31.88 -2.83
C GLY A 576 -25.52 -31.23 -2.80
N LEU A 577 -25.41 -29.93 -2.51
CA LEU A 577 -24.13 -29.19 -2.45
C LEU A 577 -23.86 -28.63 -1.05
N SER A 578 -23.90 -29.48 -0.03
CA SER A 578 -23.60 -29.10 1.35
C SER A 578 -22.10 -29.06 1.69
N SER A 579 -21.25 -29.63 0.84
CA SER A 579 -19.79 -29.67 0.98
C SER A 579 -19.11 -29.94 -0.38
N GLY A 580 -17.79 -29.78 -0.45
CA GLY A 580 -16.99 -30.18 -1.61
C GLY A 580 -16.99 -29.20 -2.79
N ILE A 581 -17.48 -27.98 -2.59
CA ILE A 581 -17.39 -26.88 -3.55
C ILE A 581 -16.22 -25.96 -3.21
N THR A 582 -15.51 -25.47 -4.24
CA THR A 582 -14.34 -24.59 -4.12
C THR A 582 -14.53 -23.23 -4.79
N ALA A 583 -15.47 -23.10 -5.73
CA ALA A 583 -15.84 -21.83 -6.34
C ALA A 583 -17.30 -21.84 -6.80
N ILE A 584 -17.88 -20.65 -6.91
CA ILE A 584 -19.24 -20.42 -7.42
C ILE A 584 -19.18 -19.34 -8.49
N ALA A 585 -20.06 -19.43 -9.49
CA ALA A 585 -20.26 -18.42 -10.51
C ALA A 585 -21.76 -18.24 -10.73
N VAL A 586 -22.21 -16.99 -10.78
CA VAL A 586 -23.63 -16.63 -10.83
C VAL A 586 -23.85 -15.81 -12.10
N GLY A 587 -24.56 -16.39 -13.07
CA GLY A 587 -24.91 -15.72 -14.31
C GLY A 587 -26.24 -14.98 -14.23
N GLY A 588 -26.83 -14.70 -15.39
CA GLY A 588 -28.09 -13.93 -15.47
C GLY A 588 -29.28 -14.63 -14.81
N ASN A 589 -29.51 -15.90 -15.15
CA ASN A 589 -30.60 -16.73 -14.61
C ASN A 589 -30.15 -18.18 -14.34
N HIS A 590 -28.85 -18.40 -14.17
CA HIS A 590 -28.26 -19.71 -13.85
C HIS A 590 -27.08 -19.54 -12.89
N THR A 591 -26.70 -20.64 -12.26
CA THR A 591 -25.60 -20.70 -11.30
C THR A 591 -24.77 -21.94 -11.58
N CYS A 592 -23.47 -21.83 -11.41
CA CYS A 592 -22.53 -22.94 -11.50
C CYS A 592 -21.64 -23.01 -10.26
N ALA A 593 -21.19 -24.22 -9.93
CA ALA A 593 -20.28 -24.49 -8.84
C ALA A 593 -19.15 -25.42 -9.29
N LEU A 594 -17.92 -25.08 -8.89
CA LEU A 594 -16.73 -25.89 -9.10
C LEU A 594 -16.54 -26.82 -7.89
N THR A 595 -16.44 -28.11 -8.16
CA THR A 595 -16.15 -29.11 -7.13
C THR A 595 -14.65 -29.20 -6.84
N ALA A 596 -14.28 -29.63 -5.64
CA ALA A 596 -12.89 -29.90 -5.26
C ALA A 596 -12.21 -30.97 -6.16
N ALA A 597 -12.99 -31.83 -6.83
CA ALA A 597 -12.50 -32.81 -7.78
C ALA A 597 -12.26 -32.23 -9.20
N GLY A 598 -12.47 -30.92 -9.40
CA GLY A 598 -12.28 -30.25 -10.68
C GLY A 598 -13.39 -30.50 -11.70
N GLY A 599 -14.56 -30.98 -11.26
CA GLY A 599 -15.80 -31.06 -12.05
C GLY A 599 -16.72 -29.87 -11.80
N VAL A 600 -17.66 -29.59 -12.72
CA VAL A 600 -18.57 -28.44 -12.65
C VAL A 600 -20.01 -28.92 -12.61
N LYS A 601 -20.81 -28.29 -11.75
CA LYS A 601 -22.27 -28.48 -11.68
C LYS A 601 -22.98 -27.16 -11.94
N CYS A 602 -24.01 -27.15 -12.76
CA CYS A 602 -24.79 -25.95 -13.09
C CYS A 602 -26.30 -26.18 -12.92
N TRP A 603 -27.06 -25.13 -12.65
CA TRP A 603 -28.53 -25.15 -12.55
C TRP A 603 -29.12 -23.78 -12.88
N GLY A 604 -30.44 -23.73 -13.08
CA GLY A 604 -31.19 -22.55 -13.52
C GLY A 604 -31.62 -22.65 -14.97
N ASN A 605 -31.69 -21.49 -15.64
CA ASN A 605 -32.04 -21.36 -17.05
C ASN A 605 -31.04 -22.11 -17.94
N ASN A 606 -31.54 -22.76 -19.00
CA ASN A 606 -30.72 -23.50 -19.95
C ASN A 606 -31.17 -23.31 -21.41
N TRP A 607 -31.92 -22.26 -21.76
CA TRP A 607 -32.47 -22.12 -23.11
C TRP A 607 -31.41 -22.11 -24.22
N GLU A 608 -30.24 -21.56 -23.92
CA GLU A 608 -29.10 -21.48 -24.85
C GLU A 608 -28.07 -22.61 -24.62
N GLY A 609 -28.33 -23.48 -23.65
CA GLY A 609 -27.42 -24.54 -23.26
C GLY A 609 -26.36 -24.12 -22.25
N GLN A 610 -26.54 -22.99 -21.55
CA GLN A 610 -25.58 -22.43 -20.58
C GLN A 610 -25.29 -23.32 -19.36
N LEU A 611 -26.09 -24.37 -19.12
CA LEU A 611 -25.76 -25.40 -18.13
C LEU A 611 -24.77 -26.45 -18.67
N GLY A 612 -24.63 -26.57 -19.99
CA GLY A 612 -23.68 -27.46 -20.65
C GLY A 612 -23.96 -28.97 -20.44
N ASP A 613 -25.18 -29.32 -20.06
CA ASP A 613 -25.62 -30.71 -19.84
C ASP A 613 -26.02 -31.43 -21.15
N GLY A 614 -25.77 -30.82 -22.30
CA GLY A 614 -26.15 -31.34 -23.61
C GLY A 614 -27.62 -31.11 -23.96
N THR A 615 -28.37 -30.39 -23.12
CA THR A 615 -29.79 -30.08 -23.33
C THR A 615 -30.03 -28.58 -23.35
N SER A 616 -31.26 -28.17 -23.70
CA SER A 616 -31.76 -26.80 -23.53
C SER A 616 -32.82 -26.68 -22.42
N SER A 617 -32.85 -27.67 -21.51
CA SER A 617 -33.86 -27.77 -20.47
C SER A 617 -33.38 -27.17 -19.16
N THR A 618 -34.14 -26.19 -18.65
CA THR A 618 -33.95 -25.58 -17.33
C THR A 618 -33.93 -26.63 -16.21
N ARG A 619 -33.13 -26.41 -15.17
CA ARG A 619 -32.96 -27.31 -14.02
C ARG A 619 -33.08 -26.52 -12.72
N ASN A 620 -33.94 -26.94 -11.80
CA ASN A 620 -34.04 -26.33 -10.47
C ASN A 620 -33.18 -27.04 -9.41
N THR A 621 -32.34 -28.00 -9.84
CA THR A 621 -31.32 -28.66 -9.02
C THR A 621 -30.03 -28.81 -9.83
N PRO A 622 -28.85 -28.88 -9.17
CA PRO A 622 -27.57 -29.00 -9.85
C PRO A 622 -27.46 -30.22 -10.77
N VAL A 623 -27.04 -30.00 -12.02
CA VAL A 623 -26.69 -31.04 -12.99
C VAL A 623 -25.21 -30.96 -13.37
N ASP A 624 -24.62 -32.11 -13.72
CA ASP A 624 -23.23 -32.16 -14.17
C ASP A 624 -23.07 -31.56 -15.56
N VAL A 625 -22.02 -30.75 -15.75
CA VAL A 625 -21.66 -30.25 -17.07
C VAL A 625 -21.00 -31.38 -17.87
N SER A 626 -21.60 -31.73 -19.01
CA SER A 626 -21.13 -32.85 -19.84
C SER A 626 -19.84 -32.49 -20.59
N GLY A 627 -18.92 -33.45 -20.76
CA GLY A 627 -17.72 -33.24 -21.59
C GLY A 627 -16.59 -32.41 -20.96
N LEU A 628 -16.77 -31.88 -19.75
CA LEU A 628 -15.67 -31.39 -18.90
C LEU A 628 -15.15 -32.56 -18.06
N GLY A 629 -13.92 -32.99 -18.32
CA GLY A 629 -13.24 -33.96 -17.45
C GLY A 629 -12.88 -33.36 -16.09
N SER A 630 -12.25 -34.14 -15.20
CA SER A 630 -11.64 -33.63 -13.97
C SER A 630 -10.40 -32.79 -14.34
N GLY A 631 -10.51 -31.46 -14.27
CA GLY A 631 -9.41 -30.59 -14.67
C GLY A 631 -9.75 -29.12 -14.80
N VAL A 632 -10.88 -28.68 -14.24
CA VAL A 632 -11.27 -27.27 -14.19
C VAL A 632 -10.69 -26.62 -12.93
N THR A 633 -10.13 -25.42 -13.08
CA THR A 633 -9.53 -24.63 -11.99
C THR A 633 -10.29 -23.35 -11.68
N ALA A 634 -11.06 -22.82 -12.64
CA ALA A 634 -11.95 -21.69 -12.43
C ALA A 634 -13.17 -21.78 -13.36
N ILE A 635 -14.26 -21.15 -12.94
CA ILE A 635 -15.50 -21.01 -13.71
C ILE A 635 -15.94 -19.56 -13.67
N SER A 636 -16.54 -19.08 -14.76
CA SER A 636 -17.24 -17.79 -14.80
C SER A 636 -18.51 -17.96 -15.63
N ALA A 637 -19.61 -17.37 -15.16
CA ALA A 637 -20.94 -17.52 -15.72
C ALA A 637 -21.44 -16.12 -16.08
N GLY A 638 -21.62 -15.89 -17.38
CA GLY A 638 -22.17 -14.65 -17.90
C GLY A 638 -23.69 -14.67 -17.94
N THR A 639 -24.30 -13.75 -18.66
CA THR A 639 -25.77 -13.68 -18.75
C THR A 639 -26.35 -14.91 -19.46
N TRP A 640 -25.73 -15.32 -20.58
CA TRP A 640 -26.28 -16.37 -21.46
C TRP A 640 -25.34 -17.55 -21.71
N HIS A 641 -24.15 -17.54 -21.11
CA HIS A 641 -23.13 -18.55 -21.35
C HIS A 641 -22.28 -18.79 -20.09
N THR A 642 -21.49 -19.86 -20.13
CA THR A 642 -20.56 -20.21 -19.05
C THR A 642 -19.23 -20.60 -19.67
N CYS A 643 -18.14 -20.23 -19.00
CA CYS A 643 -16.77 -20.58 -19.37
C CYS A 643 -16.04 -21.25 -18.20
N ALA A 644 -15.09 -22.12 -18.53
CA ALA A 644 -14.23 -22.83 -17.60
C ALA A 644 -12.76 -22.69 -18.01
N LEU A 645 -11.91 -22.42 -17.02
CA LEU A 645 -10.46 -22.48 -17.14
C LEU A 645 -9.99 -23.87 -16.73
N THR A 646 -9.15 -24.48 -17.55
CA THR A 646 -8.57 -25.80 -17.29
C THR A 646 -7.20 -25.70 -16.62
N ILE A 647 -6.75 -26.77 -15.98
CA ILE A 647 -5.44 -26.85 -15.31
C ILE A 647 -4.24 -26.58 -16.24
N GLY A 648 -4.40 -26.81 -17.55
CA GLY A 648 -3.40 -26.48 -18.58
C GLY A 648 -3.41 -25.02 -19.02
N GLY A 649 -4.26 -24.18 -18.41
CA GLY A 649 -4.47 -22.79 -18.80
C GLY A 649 -5.29 -22.62 -20.07
N GLY A 650 -6.03 -23.64 -20.51
CA GLY A 650 -6.92 -23.59 -21.67
C GLY A 650 -8.35 -23.23 -21.29
N VAL A 651 -9.11 -22.61 -22.19
CA VAL A 651 -10.47 -22.12 -21.94
C VAL A 651 -11.50 -22.89 -22.75
N LYS A 652 -12.59 -23.31 -22.10
CA LYS A 652 -13.77 -23.89 -22.73
C LYS A 652 -15.01 -23.05 -22.41
N CYS A 653 -15.88 -22.80 -23.38
CA CYS A 653 -17.14 -22.07 -23.18
C CYS A 653 -18.33 -22.78 -23.84
N TRP A 654 -19.54 -22.54 -23.32
CA TRP A 654 -20.81 -23.09 -23.79
C TRP A 654 -21.98 -22.15 -23.45
N GLY A 655 -23.14 -22.32 -24.07
CA GLY A 655 -24.22 -21.33 -24.09
C GLY A 655 -24.15 -20.38 -25.29
N ASP A 656 -24.80 -19.21 -25.18
CA ASP A 656 -24.86 -18.18 -26.24
C ASP A 656 -23.61 -17.30 -26.25
N ILE A 657 -22.54 -17.86 -26.79
CA ILE A 657 -21.31 -17.15 -27.13
C ILE A 657 -20.84 -17.61 -28.50
N SER A 658 -20.09 -16.76 -29.21
CA SER A 658 -19.52 -17.12 -30.51
C SER A 658 -18.70 -18.42 -30.44
N GLY A 659 -19.19 -19.48 -31.11
CA GLY A 659 -18.58 -20.80 -31.08
C GLY A 659 -19.08 -21.74 -29.97
N GLY A 660 -20.00 -21.28 -29.12
CA GLY A 660 -20.64 -22.02 -28.04
C GLY A 660 -21.69 -23.05 -28.50
N GLY A 661 -22.56 -23.47 -27.59
CA GLY A 661 -23.58 -24.49 -27.80
C GLY A 661 -23.93 -25.25 -26.53
N LEU A 662 -24.65 -26.37 -26.66
CA LEU A 662 -25.20 -27.13 -25.52
C LEU A 662 -24.16 -27.87 -24.66
N THR A 663 -22.90 -27.89 -25.08
CA THR A 663 -21.79 -28.55 -24.38
C THR A 663 -20.51 -27.71 -24.45
N PRO A 664 -19.60 -27.83 -23.48
CA PRO A 664 -18.31 -27.15 -23.45
C PRO A 664 -17.48 -27.35 -24.72
N LYS A 665 -17.06 -26.25 -25.34
CA LYS A 665 -16.19 -26.23 -26.52
C LYS A 665 -14.93 -25.44 -26.27
N ASP A 666 -13.81 -25.90 -26.83
CA ASP A 666 -12.54 -25.18 -26.74
C ASP A 666 -12.59 -23.84 -27.46
N VAL A 667 -12.10 -22.80 -26.79
CA VAL A 667 -11.91 -21.48 -27.40
C VAL A 667 -10.65 -21.54 -28.27
N VAL A 668 -10.85 -21.42 -29.59
CA VAL A 668 -9.75 -21.48 -30.57
C VAL A 668 -8.74 -20.37 -30.27
N GLY A 669 -7.47 -20.76 -30.07
CA GLY A 669 -6.38 -19.83 -29.75
C GLY A 669 -6.07 -19.68 -28.26
N LEU A 670 -6.87 -20.27 -27.36
CA LEU A 670 -6.62 -20.31 -25.91
C LEU A 670 -6.63 -21.75 -25.38
N SER A 671 -5.81 -22.62 -25.97
CA SER A 671 -5.59 -23.97 -25.44
C SER A 671 -4.67 -24.02 -24.22
N SER A 672 -3.93 -22.95 -23.96
CA SER A 672 -3.06 -22.76 -22.80
C SER A 672 -2.77 -21.26 -22.57
N GLY A 673 -2.10 -20.92 -21.47
CA GLY A 673 -1.56 -19.57 -21.25
C GLY A 673 -2.54 -18.55 -20.67
N VAL A 674 -3.71 -18.99 -20.19
CA VAL A 674 -4.69 -18.16 -19.46
C VAL A 674 -4.55 -18.36 -17.95
N ALA A 675 -4.58 -17.26 -17.20
CA ALA A 675 -4.50 -17.22 -15.75
C ALA A 675 -5.86 -16.97 -15.08
N ALA A 676 -6.72 -16.16 -15.69
CA ALA A 676 -8.07 -15.89 -15.20
C ALA A 676 -9.03 -15.64 -16.38
N ILE A 677 -10.31 -15.88 -16.15
CA ILE A 677 -11.39 -15.64 -17.12
C ILE A 677 -12.52 -14.91 -16.42
N ASP A 678 -13.22 -14.07 -17.17
CA ASP A 678 -14.48 -13.49 -16.72
C ASP A 678 -15.48 -13.31 -17.86
N ALA A 679 -16.72 -13.73 -17.63
CA ALA A 679 -17.78 -13.86 -18.62
C ALA A 679 -18.86 -12.79 -18.36
N GLY A 680 -19.05 -11.90 -19.35
CA GLY A 680 -20.12 -10.90 -19.33
C GLY A 680 -21.38 -11.37 -20.06
N ASP A 681 -22.15 -10.46 -20.65
CA ASP A 681 -23.46 -10.78 -21.26
C ASP A 681 -23.40 -11.84 -22.37
N SER A 682 -22.66 -11.54 -23.45
CA SER A 682 -22.40 -12.46 -24.58
C SER A 682 -20.94 -12.36 -25.06
N PHE A 683 -20.05 -11.99 -24.16
CA PHE A 683 -18.61 -11.91 -24.41
C PHE A 683 -17.83 -12.40 -23.19
N THR A 684 -16.54 -12.65 -23.37
CA THR A 684 -15.66 -13.12 -22.31
C THR A 684 -14.31 -12.48 -22.48
N CYS A 685 -13.69 -12.15 -21.35
CA CYS A 685 -12.35 -11.65 -21.27
C CYS A 685 -11.48 -12.60 -20.45
N ALA A 686 -10.18 -12.57 -20.70
CA ALA A 686 -9.20 -13.42 -20.06
C ALA A 686 -7.93 -12.64 -19.75
N VAL A 687 -7.37 -12.90 -18.57
CA VAL A 687 -6.01 -12.49 -18.23
C VAL A 687 -5.07 -13.62 -18.64
N THR A 688 -4.08 -13.30 -19.47
CA THR A 688 -3.03 -14.24 -19.87
C THR A 688 -2.00 -14.38 -18.77
N THR A 689 -1.29 -15.51 -18.76
CA THR A 689 -0.14 -15.76 -17.85
C THR A 689 0.99 -14.75 -18.00
N GLY A 690 1.09 -14.07 -19.14
CA GLY A 690 2.02 -12.94 -19.36
C GLY A 690 1.50 -11.58 -18.84
N GLY A 691 0.34 -11.55 -18.19
CA GLY A 691 -0.28 -10.35 -17.65
C GLY A 691 -0.99 -9.47 -18.70
N GLY A 692 -1.20 -9.94 -19.93
CA GLY A 692 -2.01 -9.25 -20.95
C GLY A 692 -3.50 -9.63 -20.88
N ALA A 693 -4.37 -8.84 -21.50
CA ALA A 693 -5.82 -9.11 -21.60
C ALA A 693 -6.24 -9.48 -23.03
N LYS A 694 -7.09 -10.50 -23.15
CA LYS A 694 -7.74 -10.90 -24.40
C LYS A 694 -9.25 -11.02 -24.21
N CYS A 695 -10.05 -10.58 -25.18
CA CYS A 695 -11.51 -10.72 -25.15
C CYS A 695 -12.08 -11.30 -26.45
N TRP A 696 -13.25 -11.94 -26.40
CA TRP A 696 -13.99 -12.46 -27.57
C TRP A 696 -15.49 -12.50 -27.31
N GLY A 697 -16.29 -12.65 -28.36
CA GLY A 697 -17.75 -12.67 -28.33
C GLY A 697 -18.37 -11.45 -28.99
N ALA A 698 -19.54 -11.04 -28.49
CA ALA A 698 -20.25 -9.86 -28.97
C ALA A 698 -19.44 -8.56 -28.72
N ASN A 699 -19.51 -7.61 -29.65
CA ASN A 699 -18.77 -6.34 -29.55
C ASN A 699 -19.57 -5.11 -29.97
N TYR A 700 -20.91 -5.18 -29.96
CA TYR A 700 -21.77 -4.07 -30.41
C TYR A 700 -21.55 -2.78 -29.61
N PHE A 701 -21.05 -2.91 -28.37
CA PHE A 701 -20.78 -1.82 -27.45
C PHE A 701 -19.28 -1.53 -27.28
N ALA A 702 -18.43 -2.09 -28.14
CA ALA A 702 -16.97 -2.03 -28.02
C ALA A 702 -16.39 -2.70 -26.76
N GLN A 703 -17.15 -3.61 -26.15
CA GLN A 703 -16.79 -4.34 -24.93
C GLN A 703 -15.54 -5.25 -25.07
N LEU A 704 -15.04 -5.50 -26.30
CA LEU A 704 -13.79 -6.22 -26.50
C LEU A 704 -12.54 -5.34 -26.38
N GLY A 705 -12.67 -4.01 -26.42
CA GLY A 705 -11.57 -3.07 -26.19
C GLY A 705 -10.44 -3.13 -27.23
N ASP A 706 -10.74 -3.66 -28.41
CA ASP A 706 -9.79 -3.92 -29.49
C ASP A 706 -9.72 -2.79 -30.53
N GLY A 707 -10.38 -1.66 -30.25
CA GLY A 707 -10.50 -0.53 -31.17
C GLY A 707 -11.65 -0.65 -32.18
N THR A 708 -12.48 -1.69 -32.11
CA THR A 708 -13.57 -1.94 -33.06
C THR A 708 -14.93 -2.14 -32.37
N LYS A 709 -15.99 -2.31 -33.17
CA LYS A 709 -17.32 -2.79 -32.73
C LYS A 709 -17.71 -4.11 -33.40
N GLU A 710 -16.74 -4.82 -33.95
CA GLU A 710 -16.98 -6.08 -34.66
C GLU A 710 -16.90 -7.23 -33.67
N SER A 711 -17.95 -8.05 -33.63
CA SER A 711 -17.99 -9.28 -32.83
C SER A 711 -16.93 -10.26 -33.34
N LYS A 712 -16.22 -10.92 -32.42
CA LYS A 712 -15.11 -11.82 -32.75
C LYS A 712 -15.34 -13.19 -32.14
N SER A 713 -15.30 -14.23 -32.96
CA SER A 713 -15.37 -15.62 -32.52
C SER A 713 -14.05 -16.16 -31.98
N THR A 714 -12.95 -15.42 -32.16
CA THR A 714 -11.63 -15.76 -31.64
C THR A 714 -11.09 -14.64 -30.74
N PRO A 715 -10.34 -14.98 -29.68
CA PRO A 715 -9.72 -14.01 -28.76
C PRO A 715 -8.86 -12.97 -29.47
N THR A 716 -9.15 -11.70 -29.20
CA THR A 716 -8.38 -10.54 -29.67
C THR A 716 -7.67 -9.88 -28.50
N ASP A 717 -6.51 -9.27 -28.76
CA ASP A 717 -5.81 -8.47 -27.77
C ASP A 717 -6.60 -7.19 -27.46
N VAL A 718 -6.67 -6.85 -26.17
CA VAL A 718 -7.21 -5.57 -25.72
C VAL A 718 -6.14 -4.49 -25.91
N VAL A 719 -6.48 -3.40 -26.57
CA VAL A 719 -5.52 -2.35 -26.96
C VAL A 719 -4.85 -1.74 -25.72
N GLY A 720 -3.52 -1.75 -25.69
CA GLY A 720 -2.75 -1.14 -24.59
C GLY A 720 -2.72 -1.96 -23.29
N LEU A 721 -3.16 -3.22 -23.33
CA LEU A 721 -3.14 -4.16 -22.19
C LEU A 721 -2.43 -5.47 -22.58
N SER A 722 -1.23 -5.38 -23.14
CA SER A 722 -0.41 -6.56 -23.48
C SER A 722 0.33 -7.17 -22.27
N SER A 723 0.43 -6.43 -21.16
CA SER A 723 1.02 -6.85 -19.89
C SER A 723 0.49 -5.97 -18.74
N GLY A 724 0.76 -6.34 -17.48
CA GLY A 724 0.42 -5.53 -16.31
C GLY A 724 -1.06 -5.54 -15.90
N VAL A 725 -1.84 -6.54 -16.33
CA VAL A 725 -3.21 -6.80 -15.89
C VAL A 725 -3.20 -7.84 -14.77
N ALA A 726 -3.77 -7.47 -13.62
CA ALA A 726 -3.90 -8.31 -12.43
C ALA A 726 -5.25 -9.04 -12.38
N ALA A 727 -6.33 -8.37 -12.77
CA ALA A 727 -7.67 -8.93 -12.84
C ALA A 727 -8.46 -8.26 -13.97
N ILE A 728 -9.53 -8.90 -14.41
CA ILE A 728 -10.44 -8.38 -15.43
C ILE A 728 -11.87 -8.69 -15.01
N ALA A 729 -12.77 -7.73 -15.22
CA ALA A 729 -14.19 -7.85 -14.99
C ALA A 729 -14.94 -7.49 -16.28
N ALA A 730 -15.84 -8.35 -16.73
CA ALA A 730 -16.65 -8.23 -17.93
C ALA A 730 -18.12 -8.08 -17.52
N GLY A 731 -18.66 -6.87 -17.68
CA GLY A 731 -20.07 -6.59 -17.42
C GLY A 731 -20.96 -6.89 -18.64
N VAL A 732 -22.07 -6.15 -18.77
CA VAL A 732 -22.98 -6.32 -19.93
C VAL A 732 -22.53 -5.52 -21.16
N TYR A 733 -22.18 -4.25 -20.98
CA TYR A 733 -21.80 -3.35 -22.09
C TYR A 733 -20.36 -2.83 -22.01
N HIS A 734 -19.64 -3.15 -20.95
CA HIS A 734 -18.29 -2.66 -20.68
C HIS A 734 -17.45 -3.75 -20.00
N ALA A 735 -16.14 -3.55 -20.02
CA ALA A 735 -15.22 -4.34 -19.24
C ALA A 735 -14.16 -3.43 -18.62
N CYS A 736 -13.59 -3.89 -17.52
CA CYS A 736 -12.57 -3.19 -16.78
C CYS A 736 -11.43 -4.13 -16.40
N ALA A 737 -10.20 -3.66 -16.52
CA ALA A 737 -9.00 -4.36 -16.10
C ALA A 737 -8.42 -3.65 -14.87
N LEU A 738 -8.13 -4.42 -13.83
CA LEU A 738 -7.25 -3.99 -12.76
C LEU A 738 -5.80 -4.16 -13.21
N THR A 739 -5.00 -3.11 -13.07
CA THR A 739 -3.58 -3.15 -13.39
C THR A 739 -2.76 -3.59 -12.18
N THR A 740 -1.60 -4.20 -12.41
CA THR A 740 -0.64 -4.57 -11.34
C THR A 740 -0.11 -3.35 -10.58
N SER A 741 -0.29 -2.14 -11.11
CA SER A 741 -0.02 -0.87 -10.44
C SER A 741 -1.17 -0.35 -9.55
N GLY A 742 -2.26 -1.11 -9.39
CA GLY A 742 -3.41 -0.76 -8.55
C GLY A 742 -4.42 0.21 -9.19
N GLY A 743 -4.24 0.59 -10.45
CA GLY A 743 -5.19 1.41 -11.21
C GLY A 743 -6.20 0.56 -11.99
N ALA A 744 -7.40 1.09 -12.25
CA ALA A 744 -8.38 0.45 -13.12
C ALA A 744 -8.37 1.08 -14.53
N LYS A 745 -8.55 0.28 -15.57
CA LYS A 745 -8.83 0.75 -16.93
C LYS A 745 -10.12 0.15 -17.45
N CYS A 746 -11.07 0.97 -17.92
CA CYS A 746 -12.38 0.51 -18.41
C CYS A 746 -12.58 0.84 -19.90
N TRP A 747 -13.41 0.08 -20.60
CA TRP A 747 -13.79 0.33 -22.00
C TRP A 747 -15.18 -0.25 -22.30
N GLY A 748 -15.77 0.14 -23.43
CA GLY A 748 -17.14 -0.24 -23.83
C GLY A 748 -18.11 0.94 -23.80
N SER A 749 -19.38 0.67 -23.48
CA SER A 749 -20.43 1.68 -23.31
C SER A 749 -20.53 2.21 -21.88
N ALA A 750 -20.87 3.49 -21.75
CA ALA A 750 -21.13 4.18 -20.50
C ALA A 750 -22.42 5.01 -20.55
N GLY A 751 -23.51 4.44 -21.06
CA GLY A 751 -24.83 5.11 -21.09
C GLY A 751 -25.23 5.76 -19.75
N ASP A 752 -24.75 5.22 -18.63
CA ASP A 752 -25.02 5.68 -17.26
C ASP A 752 -23.74 5.90 -16.43
N GLY A 753 -22.58 6.16 -17.07
CA GLY A 753 -21.32 6.53 -16.40
C GLY A 753 -20.40 5.37 -16.00
N GLN A 754 -20.67 4.15 -16.47
CA GLN A 754 -19.99 2.89 -16.08
C GLN A 754 -18.47 2.85 -16.32
N LEU A 755 -17.94 3.73 -17.19
CA LEU A 755 -16.50 3.84 -17.48
C LEU A 755 -15.74 4.69 -16.46
N GLY A 756 -16.43 5.49 -15.64
CA GLY A 756 -15.82 6.26 -14.55
C GLY A 756 -14.93 7.44 -15.00
N ASP A 757 -14.89 7.76 -16.29
CA ASP A 757 -14.14 8.87 -16.88
C ASP A 757 -15.04 10.03 -17.39
N GLY A 758 -16.35 9.93 -17.15
CA GLY A 758 -17.36 10.90 -17.61
C GLY A 758 -17.68 10.85 -19.11
N THR A 759 -17.16 9.87 -19.85
CA THR A 759 -17.50 9.68 -21.28
C THR A 759 -18.57 8.62 -21.47
N ALA A 760 -19.34 8.73 -22.55
CA ALA A 760 -20.42 7.79 -22.83
C ALA A 760 -19.96 6.50 -23.52
N TRP A 761 -18.78 6.47 -24.15
CA TRP A 761 -18.29 5.31 -24.93
C TRP A 761 -16.77 5.35 -25.13
N ARG A 762 -16.10 4.18 -25.08
CA ARG A 762 -14.67 4.01 -25.39
C ARG A 762 -14.40 2.72 -26.17
N LEU A 763 -13.72 2.83 -27.31
CA LEU A 763 -13.30 1.68 -28.13
C LEU A 763 -12.07 0.95 -27.60
N THR A 764 -11.32 1.61 -26.70
CA THR A 764 -10.07 1.13 -26.11
C THR A 764 -10.03 1.47 -24.62
N PRO A 765 -9.29 0.71 -23.79
CA PRO A 765 -9.15 0.98 -22.36
C PRO A 765 -8.75 2.43 -22.06
N VAL A 766 -9.48 3.06 -21.14
CA VAL A 766 -9.14 4.36 -20.54
C VAL A 766 -8.87 4.19 -19.05
N ALA A 767 -7.88 4.91 -18.53
CA ALA A 767 -7.63 4.91 -17.10
C ALA A 767 -8.80 5.55 -16.34
N VAL A 768 -9.26 4.86 -15.30
CA VAL A 768 -10.27 5.37 -14.38
C VAL A 768 -9.56 5.99 -13.19
N VAL A 769 -9.89 7.24 -12.92
CA VAL A 769 -9.36 7.97 -11.78
C VAL A 769 -10.19 7.61 -10.55
N VAL A 770 -9.72 6.61 -9.80
CA VAL A 770 -10.38 6.08 -8.59
C VAL A 770 -10.39 7.10 -7.43
N GLU A 771 -9.64 8.19 -7.57
CA GLU A 771 -9.78 9.42 -6.77
C GLU A 771 -9.77 10.67 -7.64
N ARG A 772 -10.89 11.41 -7.68
CA ARG A 772 -10.85 12.79 -8.20
C ARG A 772 -9.98 13.67 -7.29
N VAL A 773 -8.86 14.13 -7.82
CA VAL A 773 -8.38 15.47 -7.51
C VAL A 773 -9.51 16.42 -7.89
N LEU A 774 -10.09 17.13 -6.93
CA LEU A 774 -11.04 18.20 -7.22
C LEU A 774 -10.29 19.27 -8.03
N ASP A 775 -10.37 19.18 -9.36
CA ASP A 775 -10.12 20.31 -10.24
C ASP A 775 -11.19 21.37 -9.91
N HIS A 776 -10.87 22.28 -9.00
CA HIS A 776 -11.55 23.55 -8.97
C HIS A 776 -11.19 24.29 -10.26
N LEU A 777 -12.08 24.14 -11.24
CA LEU A 777 -12.28 25.01 -12.39
C LEU A 777 -11.72 26.40 -12.13
N LEU A 778 -10.66 26.72 -12.87
CA LEU A 778 -10.18 28.08 -13.11
C LEU A 778 -11.34 28.91 -13.66
N PHE A 779 -12.05 29.62 -12.78
CA PHE A 779 -12.68 30.88 -13.18
C PHE A 779 -11.54 31.84 -13.51
N LEU A 780 -11.23 31.95 -14.80
CA LEU A 780 -10.50 33.11 -15.34
C LEU A 780 -11.49 34.28 -15.38
N PRO A 781 -11.34 35.36 -14.59
CA PRO A 781 -11.88 36.63 -15.00
C PRO A 781 -10.98 37.16 -16.10
N GLY A 782 -11.48 37.08 -17.33
CA GLY A 782 -10.89 37.74 -18.48
C GLY A 782 -10.80 39.25 -18.28
N LEU A 783 -9.67 39.81 -18.73
CA LEU A 783 -9.52 41.20 -19.13
C LEU A 783 -10.72 41.69 -19.97
N GLN A 784 -11.34 42.80 -19.59
CA GLN A 784 -11.72 43.88 -20.51
C GLN A 784 -11.85 45.21 -19.76
N ARG A 785 -10.99 46.16 -20.16
CA ARG A 785 -10.96 47.63 -19.97
C ARG A 785 -11.09 48.22 -18.57
#